data_AF-A0A517QZT1-F1
#
_entry.id   AF-A0A517QZT1-F1
#
_cell.length_a   1.000
_cell.length_b   1.000
_cell.length_c   1.000
_cell.angle_alpha   90.00
_cell.angle_beta   90.00
_cell.angle_gamma   90.00
#
_symmetry.space_group_name_H-M   'P 1'
#
loop_
_entity.id
_entity.type
_entity.pdbx_description
1 polymer ?
#
loop_
_entity_poly.entity_id
_entity_poly.type
_entity_poly.pdbx_seq_one_letter_code
_entity_poly.pdbx_strand_id
1 'polypeptide(L)'
;MSDTLTHSSRARRASGWVAVFSLVTASWLLNGASTAFAQQSELGLDGLLPGFVPAEIDEEAWFRLGDDSSDFAQASYEDVVGLYNVSGKSVSDQRAAIGNLRDRLELLSERAAQTDDPSERAAIHSLAGPLARRVDVAEAVLNSLEQPVTGEPISQLEKAKIAVRRDIAAARKKLDSITGGSAWVDYLQLDAAESALSGEFDVEPIETLSNRLSVDNSQNDAQAAFMNKAVLRELKASAERLTAAAAVPAAPKNDAEENDGQSALRDALGDFIQATEDYENEINSTTGQALHDAIERVDELSPAAADSLADVVKSNYMASNVHAVVGEEFLRKLIRTNRVDSGRVVDYVAGANVRGNQTTNSRTGISLIPSRGKARFAITLDGTVNSRTNGYTKQATIASVGSHDFHARKTLTFDGNGISFGAASIDVKPSVRNVGARTRFDWLLGGIARRQALRTANSRRGIALGHAKMRVRQRVLPPFEDGVRDSFSDFGNVTDRLADAGLRQTRTYVESTSSEVLLSDRIVDADGPVVGGFRSPTPATSSSEITFRLHESVLTASAANWDVAGQELTSDEFAGKLEEWLEGLLGREVSLSDNEPPTPSDASEESDPSVYVFNDTNPVSFRIQNGSVELILRVGIVQEDGDIPPQLVTVPLTPKVEGETLMIERGDVSVVPLPGQQAQIARARVMIKKIEDTIEPSERSAALTVDRDNASDVKVYVTEIDATDGWLTVTAR
;
A
#
# COMPACT_ATOMS: atom_id res chain seq x y z
N MET A 1 79.73 -25.08 -46.73
CA MET A 1 80.65 -23.98 -46.34
C MET A 1 79.78 -22.73 -46.25
N SER A 2 79.19 -22.53 -45.08
CA SER A 2 79.57 -21.46 -44.12
C SER A 2 78.75 -20.21 -44.45
N ASP A 3 78.11 -19.45 -43.57
CA ASP A 3 77.88 -19.51 -42.14
C ASP A 3 76.75 -18.49 -41.85
N THR A 4 75.95 -18.81 -40.83
CA THR A 4 75.32 -17.93 -39.81
C THR A 4 74.33 -16.76 -40.11
N LEU A 5 73.13 -16.94 -39.49
CA LEU A 5 72.37 -16.05 -38.57
C LEU A 5 71.85 -14.69 -39.09
N THR A 6 70.55 -14.37 -39.09
CA THR A 6 69.66 -14.28 -37.90
C THR A 6 68.18 -14.15 -38.31
N HIS A 7 67.29 -14.63 -37.41
CA HIS A 7 65.88 -14.30 -37.12
C HIS A 7 64.96 -13.71 -38.22
N SER A 8 63.73 -14.15 -38.46
CA SER A 8 62.75 -14.90 -37.65
C SER A 8 61.79 -15.61 -38.62
N SER A 9 61.37 -16.81 -38.22
CA SER A 9 60.60 -17.81 -38.99
C SER A 9 59.26 -17.24 -39.49
N ARG A 10 59.08 -17.16 -40.81
CA ARG A 10 58.46 -18.17 -41.70
C ARG A 10 56.94 -18.26 -41.56
N ALA A 11 56.16 -17.79 -42.52
CA ALA A 11 55.97 -18.24 -43.92
C ALA A 11 54.81 -19.25 -44.00
N ARG A 12 53.68 -18.88 -44.63
CA ARG A 12 53.45 -18.89 -46.09
C ARG A 12 53.44 -20.31 -46.68
N ARG A 13 52.29 -20.72 -47.23
CA ARG A 13 52.00 -20.87 -48.69
C ARG A 13 50.80 -21.80 -48.86
N ALA A 14 49.78 -21.33 -49.59
CA ALA A 14 49.52 -21.66 -51.01
C ALA A 14 49.05 -23.11 -51.16
N SER A 15 47.95 -23.43 -51.83
CA SER A 15 47.56 -23.14 -53.22
C SER A 15 46.10 -23.65 -53.32
N GLY A 16 45.17 -23.09 -54.09
CA GLY A 16 45.17 -23.03 -55.55
C GLY A 16 44.16 -24.03 -56.14
N TRP A 17 43.06 -23.48 -56.70
CA TRP A 17 42.31 -23.90 -57.91
C TRP A 17 41.22 -25.03 -57.88
N VAL A 18 40.02 -24.61 -58.35
CA VAL A 18 38.94 -25.31 -59.12
C VAL A 18 38.06 -26.31 -58.36
N ALA A 19 36.84 -25.96 -57.90
CA ALA A 19 35.54 -25.78 -58.60
C ALA A 19 34.82 -27.08 -59.02
N VAL A 20 33.56 -27.22 -58.53
CA VAL A 20 32.32 -27.75 -59.17
C VAL A 20 31.45 -28.56 -58.18
N PHE A 21 30.26 -27.99 -57.87
CA PHE A 21 28.97 -28.59 -57.43
C PHE A 21 28.95 -29.52 -56.19
N SER A 22 28.11 -29.31 -55.17
CA SER A 22 26.64 -29.27 -55.26
C SER A 22 25.99 -28.69 -54.00
N LEU A 23 24.89 -27.95 -54.21
CA LEU A 23 23.83 -27.63 -53.23
C LEU A 23 23.21 -28.90 -52.61
N VAL A 24 22.47 -28.69 -51.51
CA VAL A 24 21.65 -29.65 -50.72
C VAL A 24 22.52 -30.44 -49.72
N THR A 25 22.68 -30.01 -48.46
CA THR A 25 21.70 -30.18 -47.36
C THR A 25 22.00 -29.21 -46.20
N ALA A 26 21.25 -28.11 -46.06
CA ALA A 26 21.23 -27.29 -44.83
C ALA A 26 19.84 -26.69 -44.56
N SER A 27 18.78 -27.36 -45.03
CA SER A 27 17.39 -26.89 -44.90
C SER A 27 16.54 -27.79 -44.00
N TRP A 28 17.15 -28.68 -43.21
CA TRP A 28 16.42 -29.61 -42.34
C TRP A 28 16.64 -29.42 -40.84
N LEU A 29 17.52 -28.51 -40.41
CA LEU A 29 17.75 -28.19 -38.99
C LEU A 29 17.15 -26.86 -38.54
N LEU A 30 16.73 -25.98 -39.46
CA LEU A 30 16.01 -24.74 -39.12
C LEU A 30 14.48 -24.87 -39.19
N ASN A 31 13.96 -25.94 -39.80
CA ASN A 31 12.50 -26.11 -39.97
C ASN A 31 11.82 -26.72 -38.73
N GLY A 32 12.51 -27.55 -37.93
CA GLY A 32 11.90 -28.24 -36.78
C GLY A 32 11.55 -27.30 -35.62
N ALA A 33 12.50 -26.44 -35.24
CA ALA A 33 12.28 -25.43 -34.19
C ALA A 33 11.24 -24.37 -34.61
N SER A 34 11.23 -23.96 -35.89
CA SER A 34 10.23 -23.02 -36.39
C SER A 34 8.81 -23.60 -36.45
N THR A 35 8.67 -24.92 -36.68
CA THR A 35 7.36 -25.56 -36.70
C THR A 35 6.79 -25.79 -35.31
N ALA A 36 7.62 -26.13 -34.32
CA ALA A 36 7.17 -26.27 -32.93
C ALA A 36 6.78 -24.92 -32.33
N PHE A 37 7.60 -23.88 -32.58
CA PHE A 37 7.27 -22.49 -32.26
C PHE A 37 5.95 -22.02 -32.90
N ALA A 38 5.76 -22.28 -34.20
CA ALA A 38 4.50 -21.94 -34.89
C ALA A 38 3.31 -22.71 -34.30
N GLN A 39 3.46 -24.00 -34.02
CA GLN A 39 2.37 -24.84 -33.54
C GLN A 39 1.93 -24.50 -32.10
N GLN A 40 2.85 -24.14 -31.21
CA GLN A 40 2.52 -23.74 -29.84
C GLN A 40 2.02 -22.30 -29.74
N SER A 41 2.56 -21.38 -30.54
CA SER A 41 2.01 -20.02 -30.65
C SER A 41 0.60 -20.04 -31.26
N GLU A 42 0.31 -20.95 -32.20
CA GLU A 42 -1.02 -21.14 -32.77
C GLU A 42 -2.09 -21.63 -31.76
N LEU A 43 -1.70 -22.26 -30.65
CA LEU A 43 -2.63 -22.66 -29.58
C LEU A 43 -3.13 -21.47 -28.75
N GLY A 44 -2.38 -20.36 -28.69
CA GLY A 44 -2.75 -19.19 -27.88
C GLY A 44 -3.05 -19.57 -26.43
N LEU A 45 -4.22 -19.20 -25.91
CA LEU A 45 -4.68 -19.46 -24.54
C LEU A 45 -5.25 -20.88 -24.32
N ASP A 46 -5.32 -21.74 -25.34
CA ASP A 46 -5.95 -23.06 -25.23
C ASP A 46 -5.26 -23.96 -24.19
N GLY A 47 -5.96 -24.32 -23.13
CA GLY A 47 -5.41 -25.10 -22.01
C GLY A 47 -4.56 -24.32 -21.01
N LEU A 48 -4.50 -22.99 -21.09
CA LEU A 48 -3.86 -22.13 -20.09
C LEU A 48 -4.84 -21.50 -19.11
N LEU A 49 -6.05 -21.16 -19.57
CA LEU A 49 -7.11 -20.63 -18.72
C LEU A 49 -7.77 -21.75 -17.91
N PRO A 50 -8.27 -21.47 -16.69
CA PRO A 50 -9.00 -22.46 -15.91
C PRO A 50 -10.24 -22.95 -16.68
N GLY A 51 -10.58 -24.22 -16.50
CA GLY A 51 -11.73 -24.83 -17.18
C GLY A 51 -13.11 -24.39 -16.67
N PHE A 52 -13.17 -23.34 -15.87
CA PHE A 52 -14.38 -22.77 -15.28
C PHE A 52 -14.30 -21.24 -15.30
N VAL A 53 -15.46 -20.58 -15.33
CA VAL A 53 -15.55 -19.12 -15.19
C VAL A 53 -15.54 -18.78 -13.68
N PRO A 54 -14.66 -17.87 -13.23
CA PRO A 54 -14.63 -17.42 -11.84
C PRO A 54 -15.96 -16.78 -11.40
N ALA A 55 -16.31 -16.94 -10.12
CA ALA A 55 -17.61 -16.54 -9.56
C ALA A 55 -17.87 -15.02 -9.62
N GLU A 56 -16.80 -14.22 -9.66
CA GLU A 56 -16.88 -12.75 -9.72
C GLU A 56 -17.37 -12.24 -11.08
N ILE A 57 -17.26 -13.07 -12.13
CA ILE A 57 -17.62 -12.73 -13.52
C ILE A 57 -18.53 -13.78 -14.17
N ASP A 58 -19.17 -14.60 -13.33
CA ASP A 58 -20.10 -15.64 -13.78
C ASP A 58 -21.45 -15.05 -14.21
N GLU A 59 -22.34 -15.94 -14.66
CA GLU A 59 -23.67 -15.56 -15.12
C GLU A 59 -24.47 -14.78 -14.06
N GLU A 60 -24.35 -15.15 -12.79
CA GLU A 60 -25.08 -14.49 -11.69
C GLU A 60 -24.57 -13.07 -11.49
N ALA A 61 -23.25 -12.85 -11.55
CA ALA A 61 -22.65 -11.52 -11.43
C ALA A 61 -23.18 -10.54 -12.49
N TRP A 62 -23.36 -10.99 -13.73
CA TRP A 62 -23.95 -10.18 -14.81
C TRP A 62 -25.44 -9.88 -14.57
N PHE A 63 -26.21 -10.85 -14.05
CA PHE A 63 -27.63 -10.65 -13.77
C PHE A 63 -27.92 -9.69 -12.59
N ARG A 64 -26.96 -9.49 -11.67
CA ARG A 64 -27.07 -8.49 -10.59
C ARG A 64 -27.19 -7.05 -11.08
N LEU A 65 -26.86 -6.77 -12.36
CA LEU A 65 -26.97 -5.44 -12.97
C LEU A 65 -28.42 -5.00 -13.33
N GLY A 66 -29.43 -5.84 -13.11
CA GLY A 66 -30.87 -5.50 -13.23
C GLY A 66 -31.56 -5.85 -14.56
N ASP A 67 -32.90 -5.89 -14.51
CA ASP A 67 -33.84 -6.50 -15.50
C ASP A 67 -33.86 -5.84 -16.90
N ASP A 68 -33.38 -4.61 -17.06
CA ASP A 68 -33.21 -3.96 -18.38
C ASP A 68 -31.93 -4.46 -19.12
N SER A 69 -31.24 -5.44 -18.56
CA SER A 69 -29.98 -5.97 -19.06
C SER A 69 -30.03 -7.43 -19.51
N SER A 70 -31.17 -8.13 -19.64
CA SER A 70 -31.14 -9.59 -19.92
C SER A 70 -30.34 -9.94 -21.18
N ASP A 71 -30.59 -9.22 -22.28
CA ASP A 71 -29.90 -9.48 -23.56
C ASP A 71 -28.45 -9.00 -23.54
N PHE A 72 -28.16 -7.89 -22.86
CA PHE A 72 -26.80 -7.37 -22.73
C PHE A 72 -25.94 -8.23 -21.79
N ALA A 73 -26.47 -8.58 -20.62
CA ALA A 73 -25.85 -9.43 -19.62
C ALA A 73 -25.59 -10.82 -20.19
N GLN A 74 -26.59 -11.41 -20.87
CA GLN A 74 -26.42 -12.71 -21.50
C GLN A 74 -25.38 -12.65 -22.64
N ALA A 75 -25.45 -11.68 -23.54
CA ALA A 75 -24.45 -11.55 -24.60
C ALA A 75 -23.03 -11.27 -24.05
N SER A 76 -22.91 -10.49 -22.97
CA SER A 76 -21.62 -10.20 -22.35
C SER A 76 -21.06 -11.42 -21.61
N TYR A 77 -21.92 -12.20 -20.94
CA TYR A 77 -21.52 -13.46 -20.35
C TYR A 77 -21.12 -14.50 -21.41
N GLU A 78 -21.80 -14.54 -22.56
CA GLU A 78 -21.39 -15.36 -23.70
C GLU A 78 -20.00 -14.95 -24.22
N ASP A 79 -19.68 -13.64 -24.25
CA ASP A 79 -18.33 -13.16 -24.55
C ASP A 79 -17.31 -13.64 -23.50
N VAL A 80 -17.66 -13.67 -22.20
CA VAL A 80 -16.82 -14.21 -21.11
C VAL A 80 -16.59 -15.71 -21.29
N VAL A 81 -17.64 -16.50 -21.52
CA VAL A 81 -17.53 -17.93 -21.84
C VAL A 81 -16.68 -18.12 -23.09
N GLY A 82 -16.76 -17.19 -24.05
CA GLY A 82 -15.92 -17.17 -25.25
C GLY A 82 -14.42 -17.09 -24.96
N LEU A 83 -14.02 -16.36 -23.91
CA LEU A 83 -12.64 -16.26 -23.42
C LEU A 83 -12.19 -17.54 -22.71
N TYR A 84 -13.02 -18.14 -21.86
CA TYR A 84 -12.64 -19.34 -21.10
C TYR A 84 -12.77 -20.63 -21.91
N ASN A 85 -13.58 -20.64 -22.97
CA ASN A 85 -13.74 -21.77 -23.89
C ASN A 85 -13.08 -21.46 -25.25
N VAL A 86 -11.75 -21.47 -25.26
CA VAL A 86 -10.92 -21.18 -26.44
C VAL A 86 -10.45 -22.43 -27.17
N SER A 87 -10.85 -23.62 -26.72
CA SER A 87 -10.40 -24.87 -27.32
C SER A 87 -10.75 -24.97 -28.80
N GLY A 88 -9.72 -25.16 -29.62
CA GLY A 88 -9.82 -25.19 -31.08
C GLY A 88 -10.08 -23.84 -31.78
N LYS A 89 -10.04 -22.71 -31.05
CA LYS A 89 -10.12 -21.36 -31.64
C LYS A 89 -8.74 -20.85 -32.05
N SER A 90 -8.66 -20.13 -33.16
CA SER A 90 -7.39 -19.52 -33.60
C SER A 90 -7.00 -18.35 -32.68
N VAL A 91 -5.71 -18.00 -32.61
CA VAL A 91 -5.23 -16.80 -31.89
C VAL A 91 -5.97 -15.53 -32.32
N SER A 92 -6.31 -15.41 -33.60
CA SER A 92 -7.10 -14.28 -34.11
C SER A 92 -8.51 -14.23 -33.50
N ASP A 93 -9.16 -15.38 -33.34
CA ASP A 93 -10.48 -15.46 -32.72
C ASP A 93 -10.41 -15.17 -31.22
N GLN A 94 -9.34 -15.63 -30.56
CA GLN A 94 -9.09 -15.33 -29.15
C GLN A 94 -8.88 -13.83 -28.91
N ARG A 95 -8.08 -13.17 -29.77
CA ARG A 95 -7.91 -11.70 -29.74
C ARG A 95 -9.21 -10.96 -30.02
N ALA A 96 -10.05 -11.46 -30.92
CA ALA A 96 -11.36 -10.88 -31.17
C ALA A 96 -12.29 -10.99 -29.95
N ALA A 97 -12.28 -12.12 -29.24
CA ALA A 97 -13.04 -12.29 -28.00
C ALA A 97 -12.58 -11.31 -26.90
N ILE A 98 -11.26 -11.16 -26.72
CA ILE A 98 -10.68 -10.14 -25.83
C ILE A 98 -11.12 -8.72 -26.23
N GLY A 99 -11.14 -8.42 -27.53
CA GLY A 99 -11.62 -7.14 -28.07
C GLY A 99 -13.09 -6.87 -27.70
N ASN A 100 -13.98 -7.84 -27.90
CA ASN A 100 -15.39 -7.72 -27.52
C ASN A 100 -15.54 -7.42 -26.03
N LEU A 101 -14.80 -8.12 -25.16
CA LEU A 101 -14.85 -7.90 -23.72
C LEU A 101 -14.36 -6.50 -23.31
N ARG A 102 -13.39 -5.93 -24.02
CA ARG A 102 -12.98 -4.54 -23.82
C ARG A 102 -14.09 -3.55 -24.16
N ASP A 103 -14.79 -3.77 -25.26
CA ASP A 103 -15.95 -2.95 -25.63
C ASP A 103 -17.04 -3.04 -24.53
N ARG A 104 -17.26 -4.21 -23.92
CA ARG A 104 -18.17 -4.36 -22.77
C ARG A 104 -17.70 -3.57 -21.56
N LEU A 105 -16.42 -3.63 -21.23
CA LEU A 105 -15.83 -2.89 -20.10
C LEU A 105 -15.96 -1.38 -20.28
N GLU A 106 -15.82 -0.87 -21.50
CA GLU A 106 -16.04 0.56 -21.80
C GLU A 106 -17.50 0.95 -21.53
N LEU A 107 -18.47 0.15 -22.00
CA LEU A 107 -19.89 0.38 -21.74
C LEU A 107 -20.24 0.33 -20.24
N LEU A 108 -19.65 -0.61 -19.50
CA LEU A 108 -19.80 -0.68 -18.04
C LEU A 108 -19.23 0.57 -17.35
N SER A 109 -18.04 1.03 -17.79
CA SER A 109 -17.44 2.26 -17.27
C SER A 109 -18.30 3.48 -17.54
N GLU A 110 -18.88 3.60 -18.74
CA GLU A 110 -19.81 4.69 -19.08
C GLU A 110 -21.07 4.64 -18.21
N ARG A 111 -21.64 3.45 -18.00
CA ARG A 111 -22.83 3.25 -17.16
C ARG A 111 -22.55 3.61 -15.70
N ALA A 112 -21.42 3.18 -15.14
CA ALA A 112 -21.00 3.52 -13.79
C ALA A 112 -20.84 5.03 -13.58
N ALA A 113 -20.37 5.75 -14.60
CA ALA A 113 -20.23 7.21 -14.57
C ALA A 113 -21.57 7.95 -14.70
N GLN A 114 -22.61 7.32 -15.24
CA GLN A 114 -23.92 7.91 -15.49
C GLN A 114 -24.97 7.58 -14.43
N THR A 115 -24.83 6.45 -13.73
CA THR A 115 -25.81 6.07 -12.70
C THR A 115 -25.66 6.92 -11.43
N ASP A 116 -26.79 7.39 -10.91
CA ASP A 116 -26.89 8.04 -9.60
C ASP A 116 -27.14 7.03 -8.47
N ASP A 117 -27.49 5.77 -8.78
CA ASP A 117 -27.72 4.71 -7.80
C ASP A 117 -26.38 4.13 -7.30
N PRO A 118 -26.01 4.31 -6.03
CA PRO A 118 -24.78 3.76 -5.47
C PRO A 118 -24.72 2.24 -5.54
N SER A 119 -25.87 1.56 -5.44
CA SER A 119 -25.95 0.09 -5.43
C SER A 119 -25.66 -0.47 -6.82
N GLU A 120 -26.21 0.15 -7.85
CA GLU A 120 -25.91 -0.18 -9.25
C GLU A 120 -24.44 0.10 -9.58
N ARG A 121 -23.93 1.25 -9.15
CA ARG A 121 -22.51 1.61 -9.36
C ARG A 121 -21.57 0.60 -8.71
N ALA A 122 -21.85 0.20 -7.47
CA ALA A 122 -21.09 -0.82 -6.77
C ALA A 122 -21.15 -2.17 -7.49
N ALA A 123 -22.33 -2.61 -7.93
CA ALA A 123 -22.48 -3.85 -8.70
C ALA A 123 -21.68 -3.84 -10.01
N ILE A 124 -21.66 -2.71 -10.73
CA ILE A 124 -20.85 -2.55 -11.94
C ILE A 124 -19.37 -2.67 -11.62
N HIS A 125 -18.89 -2.00 -10.57
CA HIS A 125 -17.47 -2.05 -10.19
C HIS A 125 -17.02 -3.44 -9.72
N SER A 126 -17.86 -4.13 -8.93
CA SER A 126 -17.61 -5.52 -8.49
C SER A 126 -17.46 -6.50 -9.64
N LEU A 127 -18.09 -6.24 -10.80
CA LEU A 127 -17.97 -7.07 -12.00
C LEU A 127 -16.82 -6.60 -12.92
N ALA A 128 -16.76 -5.29 -13.20
CA ALA A 128 -15.86 -4.72 -14.20
C ALA A 128 -14.39 -4.82 -13.80
N GLY A 129 -14.07 -4.68 -12.50
CA GLY A 129 -12.70 -4.80 -11.99
C GLY A 129 -12.08 -6.17 -12.25
N PRO A 130 -12.68 -7.27 -11.72
CA PRO A 130 -12.20 -8.63 -11.96
C PRO A 130 -12.15 -9.02 -13.44
N LEU A 131 -13.14 -8.60 -14.22
CA LEU A 131 -13.16 -8.85 -15.66
C LEU A 131 -12.01 -8.13 -16.38
N ALA A 132 -11.77 -6.85 -16.09
CA ALA A 132 -10.69 -6.09 -16.70
C ALA A 132 -9.32 -6.71 -16.42
N ARG A 133 -9.07 -7.16 -15.18
CA ARG A 133 -7.79 -7.81 -14.83
C ARG A 133 -7.56 -9.08 -15.65
N ARG A 134 -8.57 -9.94 -15.78
CA ARG A 134 -8.49 -11.18 -16.57
C ARG A 134 -8.34 -10.95 -18.06
N VAL A 135 -9.03 -9.95 -18.60
CA VAL A 135 -8.88 -9.51 -20.00
C VAL A 135 -7.45 -9.01 -20.27
N ASP A 136 -6.90 -8.20 -19.36
CA ASP A 136 -5.53 -7.68 -19.46
C ASP A 136 -4.48 -8.80 -19.33
N VAL A 137 -4.65 -9.72 -18.38
CA VAL A 137 -3.77 -10.90 -18.21
C VAL A 137 -3.82 -11.79 -19.45
N ALA A 138 -5.01 -12.12 -19.96
CA ALA A 138 -5.18 -12.94 -21.14
C ALA A 138 -4.49 -12.32 -22.38
N GLU A 139 -4.64 -11.01 -22.59
CA GLU A 139 -3.96 -10.34 -23.70
C GLU A 139 -2.44 -10.32 -23.52
N ALA A 140 -1.95 -10.01 -22.31
CA ALA A 140 -0.53 -9.97 -22.03
C ALA A 140 0.13 -11.35 -22.20
N VAL A 141 -0.55 -12.43 -21.80
CA VAL A 141 -0.09 -13.80 -22.03
C VAL A 141 -0.07 -14.15 -23.51
N LEU A 142 -1.09 -13.77 -24.29
CA LEU A 142 -1.05 -13.94 -25.75
C LEU A 142 0.13 -13.23 -26.39
N ASN A 143 0.40 -11.99 -25.98
CA ASN A 143 1.55 -11.23 -26.47
C ASN A 143 2.89 -11.87 -26.04
N SER A 144 2.93 -12.46 -24.86
CA SER A 144 4.09 -13.15 -24.30
C SER A 144 4.41 -14.45 -25.04
N LEU A 145 3.39 -15.21 -25.45
CA LEU A 145 3.54 -16.43 -26.25
C LEU A 145 4.13 -16.18 -27.65
N GLU A 146 4.02 -14.95 -28.17
CA GLU A 146 4.61 -14.56 -29.46
C GLU A 146 6.09 -14.11 -29.33
N GLN A 147 6.62 -13.98 -28.10
CA GLN A 147 7.99 -13.56 -27.86
C GLN A 147 9.00 -14.70 -28.05
N PRO A 148 10.23 -14.40 -28.50
CA PRO A 148 11.27 -15.42 -28.61
C PRO A 148 11.70 -15.94 -27.22
N VAL A 149 11.90 -17.24 -27.11
CA VAL A 149 12.53 -17.85 -25.93
C VAL A 149 14.04 -17.81 -26.11
N THR A 150 14.73 -17.18 -25.16
CA THR A 150 16.19 -17.03 -25.18
C THR A 150 16.92 -18.09 -24.35
N GLY A 151 16.21 -18.88 -23.54
CA GLY A 151 16.77 -19.91 -22.66
C GLY A 151 16.66 -21.34 -23.20
N GLU A 152 17.69 -22.16 -22.94
CA GLU A 152 17.52 -23.63 -22.95
C GLU A 152 16.43 -24.02 -21.94
N PRO A 153 15.59 -25.04 -22.23
CA PRO A 153 14.58 -25.50 -21.27
C PRO A 153 15.22 -25.86 -19.92
N ILE A 154 14.72 -25.22 -18.85
CA ILE A 154 15.19 -25.42 -17.48
C ILE A 154 14.82 -26.85 -17.06
N SER A 155 15.82 -27.72 -16.94
CA SER A 155 15.64 -29.11 -16.50
C SER A 155 14.93 -29.19 -15.14
N GLN A 156 14.30 -30.34 -14.82
CA GLN A 156 13.72 -30.56 -13.47
C GLN A 156 14.73 -30.33 -12.34
N LEU A 157 16.00 -30.67 -12.62
CA LEU A 157 17.12 -30.36 -11.74
C LEU A 157 17.26 -28.86 -11.53
N GLU A 158 17.18 -28.07 -12.60
CA GLU A 158 17.39 -26.62 -12.55
C GLU A 158 16.18 -25.89 -11.93
N LYS A 159 14.94 -26.37 -12.15
CA LYS A 159 13.74 -25.92 -11.42
C LYS A 159 13.89 -26.14 -9.91
N ALA A 160 14.40 -27.31 -9.53
CA ALA A 160 14.64 -27.62 -8.13
C ALA A 160 15.78 -26.78 -7.52
N LYS A 161 16.82 -26.41 -8.30
CA LYS A 161 17.88 -25.51 -7.84
C LYS A 161 17.34 -24.10 -7.54
N ILE A 162 16.48 -23.56 -8.40
CA ILE A 162 15.84 -22.24 -8.19
C ILE A 162 15.06 -22.23 -6.87
N ALA A 163 14.21 -23.25 -6.65
CA ALA A 163 13.44 -23.39 -5.41
C ALA A 163 14.34 -23.45 -4.15
N VAL A 164 15.46 -24.18 -4.19
CA VAL A 164 16.40 -24.24 -3.06
C VAL A 164 17.13 -22.92 -2.85
N ARG A 165 17.55 -22.21 -3.91
CA ARG A 165 18.18 -20.87 -3.76
C ARG A 165 17.22 -19.90 -3.07
N ARG A 166 15.97 -19.86 -3.51
CA ARG A 166 14.89 -19.06 -2.92
C ARG A 166 14.72 -19.37 -1.43
N ASP A 167 14.60 -20.64 -1.08
CA ASP A 167 14.35 -21.04 0.31
C ASP A 167 15.58 -20.83 1.20
N ILE A 168 16.81 -20.92 0.66
CA ILE A 168 18.04 -20.54 1.38
C ILE A 168 18.02 -19.04 1.72
N ALA A 169 17.65 -18.19 0.76
CA ALA A 169 17.57 -16.75 0.96
C ALA A 169 16.52 -16.40 2.03
N ALA A 170 15.34 -17.03 1.98
CA ALA A 170 14.28 -16.88 2.98
C ALA A 170 14.75 -17.32 4.38
N ALA A 171 15.42 -18.47 4.48
CA ALA A 171 15.97 -18.97 5.73
C ALA A 171 17.05 -18.04 6.30
N ARG A 172 17.98 -17.54 5.48
CA ARG A 172 19.00 -16.56 5.92
C ARG A 172 18.37 -15.31 6.51
N LYS A 173 17.41 -14.72 5.79
CA LYS A 173 16.70 -13.52 6.24
C LYS A 173 16.05 -13.75 7.60
N LYS A 174 15.41 -14.91 7.81
CA LYS A 174 14.81 -15.26 9.11
C LYS A 174 15.86 -15.53 10.19
N LEU A 175 17.00 -16.12 9.85
CA LEU A 175 18.06 -16.38 10.81
C LEU A 175 18.76 -15.08 11.25
N ASP A 176 18.97 -14.14 10.34
CA ASP A 176 19.61 -12.84 10.63
C ASP A 176 18.82 -12.00 11.65
N SER A 177 17.50 -12.19 11.75
CA SER A 177 16.66 -11.53 12.75
C SER A 177 16.68 -12.20 14.13
N ILE A 178 17.32 -13.35 14.28
CA ILE A 178 17.36 -14.11 15.54
C ILE A 178 18.75 -13.99 16.18
N THR A 179 18.79 -13.68 17.48
CA THR A 179 20.03 -13.68 18.26
C THR A 179 20.72 -15.05 18.18
N GLY A 180 21.93 -15.08 17.59
CA GLY A 180 22.68 -16.32 17.33
C GLY A 180 22.39 -16.98 15.98
N GLY A 181 21.63 -16.34 15.10
CA GLY A 181 21.29 -16.84 13.77
C GLY A 181 22.47 -17.17 12.87
N SER A 182 23.58 -16.44 12.96
CA SER A 182 24.80 -16.75 12.18
C SER A 182 25.36 -18.13 12.51
N ALA A 183 25.25 -18.60 13.76
CA ALA A 183 25.65 -19.96 14.13
C ALA A 183 24.74 -21.02 13.49
N TRP A 184 23.47 -20.69 13.21
CA TRP A 184 22.56 -21.55 12.45
C TRP A 184 22.89 -21.58 10.97
N VAL A 185 23.29 -20.45 10.39
CA VAL A 185 23.78 -20.40 9.01
C VAL A 185 24.99 -21.32 8.84
N ASP A 186 25.94 -21.25 9.77
CA ASP A 186 27.13 -22.13 9.80
C ASP A 186 26.74 -23.60 10.04
N TYR A 187 25.83 -23.85 11.00
CA TYR A 187 25.37 -25.20 11.31
C TYR A 187 24.60 -25.82 10.15
N LEU A 188 23.76 -25.09 9.42
CA LEU A 188 23.04 -25.62 8.27
C LEU A 188 23.91 -25.68 7.00
N GLN A 189 25.08 -25.03 7.03
CA GLN A 189 25.99 -24.90 5.89
C GLN A 189 25.35 -24.23 4.68
N LEU A 190 24.57 -23.17 4.92
CA LEU A 190 23.84 -22.48 3.85
C LEU A 190 24.78 -21.91 2.78
N ASP A 191 25.97 -21.42 3.15
CA ASP A 191 26.97 -20.94 2.19
C ASP A 191 27.46 -22.05 1.26
N ALA A 192 27.64 -23.27 1.78
CA ALA A 192 28.08 -24.42 1.01
C ALA A 192 26.97 -24.92 0.09
N ALA A 193 25.73 -24.98 0.58
CA ALA A 193 24.57 -25.33 -0.22
C ALA A 193 24.36 -24.33 -1.36
N GLU A 194 24.43 -23.03 -1.08
CA GLU A 194 24.27 -21.96 -2.10
C GLU A 194 25.40 -21.98 -3.13
N SER A 195 26.63 -22.25 -2.70
CA SER A 195 27.78 -22.44 -3.58
C SER A 195 27.60 -23.66 -4.50
N ALA A 196 27.03 -24.76 -3.98
CA ALA A 196 26.75 -25.97 -4.76
C ALA A 196 25.68 -25.76 -5.85
N LEU A 197 24.84 -24.74 -5.70
CA LEU A 197 23.85 -24.33 -6.68
C LEU A 197 24.44 -23.42 -7.77
N SER A 198 25.67 -22.93 -7.58
CA SER A 198 26.32 -21.89 -8.38
C SER A 198 27.61 -22.44 -9.00
N GLY A 199 27.50 -23.26 -10.05
CA GLY A 199 28.65 -23.88 -10.73
C GLY A 199 28.38 -25.30 -11.22
N GLU A 200 29.41 -26.17 -11.17
CA GLU A 200 29.23 -27.61 -11.35
C GLU A 200 28.42 -28.14 -10.15
N PHE A 201 27.24 -28.67 -10.43
CA PHE A 201 26.30 -29.04 -9.38
C PHE A 201 26.82 -30.24 -8.58
N ASP A 202 26.89 -30.04 -7.28
CA ASP A 202 27.21 -31.07 -6.29
C ASP A 202 26.01 -31.27 -5.36
N VAL A 203 25.53 -32.51 -5.27
CA VAL A 203 24.36 -32.85 -4.46
C VAL A 203 24.72 -33.01 -2.97
N GLU A 204 25.98 -33.26 -2.63
CA GLU A 204 26.42 -33.58 -1.26
C GLU A 204 26.14 -32.43 -0.26
N PRO A 205 26.39 -31.14 -0.59
CA PRO A 205 26.03 -30.04 0.30
C PRO A 205 24.52 -29.90 0.50
N ILE A 206 23.71 -30.24 -0.51
CA ILE A 206 22.24 -30.19 -0.44
C ILE A 206 21.68 -31.32 0.43
N GLU A 207 22.24 -32.53 0.29
CA GLU A 207 21.91 -33.66 1.17
C GLU A 207 22.30 -33.37 2.62
N THR A 208 23.46 -32.75 2.83
CA THR A 208 23.91 -32.34 4.17
C THR A 208 22.96 -31.33 4.79
N LEU A 209 22.53 -30.32 4.01
CA LEU A 209 21.53 -29.34 4.44
C LEU A 209 20.21 -30.03 4.83
N SER A 210 19.65 -30.86 3.95
CA SER A 210 18.39 -31.58 4.19
C SER A 210 18.48 -32.46 5.45
N ASN A 211 19.59 -33.19 5.62
CA ASN A 211 19.82 -34.01 6.79
C ASN A 211 19.87 -33.19 8.09
N ARG A 212 20.53 -32.03 8.10
CA ARG A 212 20.61 -31.16 9.28
C ARG A 212 19.29 -30.45 9.62
N LEU A 213 18.42 -30.27 8.63
CA LEU A 213 17.07 -29.78 8.82
C LEU A 213 16.10 -30.87 9.32
N SER A 214 16.50 -32.15 9.29
CA SER A 214 15.65 -33.23 9.76
C SER A 214 15.51 -33.23 11.28
N VAL A 215 14.27 -33.23 11.76
CA VAL A 215 13.93 -33.27 13.19
C VAL A 215 14.53 -34.50 13.87
N ASP A 216 14.59 -35.64 13.16
CA ASP A 216 15.18 -36.89 13.65
C ASP A 216 16.68 -36.79 13.98
N ASN A 217 17.36 -35.78 13.42
CA ASN A 217 18.79 -35.52 13.66
C ASN A 217 19.02 -34.42 14.73
N SER A 218 17.95 -33.96 15.39
CA SER A 218 18.04 -32.96 16.46
C SER A 218 18.67 -33.54 17.72
N GLN A 219 19.52 -32.77 18.40
CA GLN A 219 20.19 -33.17 19.63
C GLN A 219 19.31 -33.02 20.88
N ASN A 220 18.25 -32.20 20.79
CA ASN A 220 17.31 -31.94 21.87
C ASN A 220 15.98 -31.36 21.33
N ASP A 221 14.97 -31.31 22.20
CA ASP A 221 13.61 -30.86 21.88
C ASP A 221 13.55 -29.39 21.42
N ALA A 222 14.43 -28.53 21.96
CA ALA A 222 14.48 -27.12 21.57
C ALA A 222 15.00 -26.95 20.13
N GLN A 223 16.00 -27.75 19.73
CA GLN A 223 16.48 -27.80 18.35
C GLN A 223 15.42 -28.40 17.41
N ALA A 224 14.72 -29.45 17.84
CA ALA A 224 13.63 -30.05 17.09
C ALA A 224 12.48 -29.05 16.83
N ALA A 225 12.07 -28.31 17.87
CA ALA A 225 11.07 -27.25 17.76
C ALA A 225 11.55 -26.12 16.83
N PHE A 226 12.83 -25.76 16.89
CA PHE A 226 13.41 -24.76 15.99
C PHE A 226 13.41 -25.20 14.52
N MET A 227 13.81 -26.45 14.22
CA MET A 227 13.79 -27.00 12.85
C MET A 227 12.38 -27.12 12.27
N ASN A 228 11.36 -27.21 13.13
CA ASN A 228 9.96 -27.24 12.72
C ASN A 228 9.39 -25.87 12.34
N LYS A 229 10.15 -24.77 12.43
CA LYS A 229 9.72 -23.46 11.91
C LYS A 229 9.44 -23.54 10.41
N ALA A 230 8.37 -22.87 9.97
CA ALA A 230 7.86 -22.95 8.60
C ALA A 230 8.96 -22.79 7.52
N VAL A 231 9.77 -21.73 7.62
CA VAL A 231 10.85 -21.44 6.65
C VAL A 231 11.89 -22.56 6.56
N LEU A 232 12.17 -23.26 7.65
CA LEU A 232 13.15 -24.36 7.68
C LEU A 232 12.56 -25.67 7.15
N ARG A 233 11.25 -25.89 7.35
CA ARG A 233 10.53 -27.02 6.73
C ARG A 233 10.41 -26.87 5.22
N GLU A 234 10.16 -25.65 4.74
CA GLU A 234 10.11 -25.36 3.30
C GLU A 234 11.46 -25.58 2.65
N LEU A 235 12.52 -25.03 3.25
CA LEU A 235 13.89 -25.28 2.81
C LEU A 235 14.25 -26.77 2.80
N LYS A 236 13.81 -27.54 3.80
CA LYS A 236 14.00 -28.99 3.82
C LYS A 236 13.28 -29.66 2.64
N ALA A 237 12.02 -29.30 2.41
CA ALA A 237 11.22 -29.89 1.35
C ALA A 237 11.77 -29.58 -0.05
N SER A 238 12.25 -28.36 -0.29
CA SER A 238 12.91 -28.03 -1.58
C SER A 238 14.25 -28.72 -1.73
N ALA A 239 15.05 -28.83 -0.66
CA ALA A 239 16.30 -29.58 -0.68
C ALA A 239 16.07 -31.07 -1.02
N GLU A 240 15.06 -31.70 -0.41
CA GLU A 240 14.69 -33.09 -0.71
C GLU A 240 14.22 -33.28 -2.16
N ARG A 241 13.45 -32.34 -2.70
CA ARG A 241 13.05 -32.35 -4.12
C ARG A 241 14.26 -32.21 -5.04
N LEU A 242 15.24 -31.37 -4.70
CA LEU A 242 16.47 -31.21 -5.47
C LEU A 242 17.32 -32.49 -5.43
N THR A 243 17.49 -33.12 -4.28
CA THR A 243 18.16 -34.41 -4.16
C THR A 243 17.44 -35.48 -4.98
N ALA A 244 16.11 -35.53 -4.94
CA ALA A 244 15.33 -36.46 -5.74
C ALA A 244 15.48 -36.20 -7.25
N ALA A 245 15.47 -34.92 -7.68
CA ALA A 245 15.68 -34.53 -9.07
C ALA A 245 17.10 -34.86 -9.57
N ALA A 246 18.10 -34.75 -8.70
CA ALA A 246 19.48 -35.12 -8.98
C ALA A 246 19.70 -36.64 -9.10
N ALA A 247 18.89 -37.44 -8.41
CA ALA A 247 18.97 -38.90 -8.42
C ALA A 247 18.35 -39.54 -9.67
N VAL A 248 17.54 -38.80 -10.43
CA VAL A 248 17.00 -39.27 -11.71
C VAL A 248 18.14 -39.24 -12.75
N PRO A 249 18.55 -40.39 -13.32
CA PRO A 249 19.55 -40.38 -14.38
C PRO A 249 19.04 -39.53 -15.54
N ALA A 250 19.85 -38.59 -15.99
CA ALA A 250 19.57 -37.81 -17.20
C ALA A 250 19.21 -38.80 -18.31
N ALA A 251 17.96 -38.74 -18.79
CA ALA A 251 17.51 -39.60 -19.87
C ALA A 251 18.49 -39.46 -21.05
N PRO A 252 18.78 -40.55 -21.79
CA PRO A 252 19.60 -40.43 -22.99
C PRO A 252 18.96 -39.38 -23.90
N LYS A 253 19.75 -38.36 -24.28
CA LYS A 253 19.32 -37.31 -25.21
C LYS A 253 18.89 -37.97 -26.52
N ASN A 254 17.61 -38.22 -26.68
CA ASN A 254 17.02 -38.48 -27.98
C ASN A 254 16.87 -37.12 -28.66
N ASP A 255 17.31 -36.99 -29.90
CA ASP A 255 17.24 -35.76 -30.71
C ASP A 255 15.79 -35.23 -30.92
N ALA A 256 14.78 -35.90 -30.36
CA ALA A 256 13.36 -35.53 -30.37
C ALA A 256 12.85 -35.01 -29.01
N GLU A 257 13.64 -35.08 -27.95
CA GLU A 257 13.35 -34.52 -26.61
C GLU A 257 14.20 -33.27 -26.32
N GLU A 258 14.69 -32.62 -27.36
CA GLU A 258 15.07 -31.20 -27.40
C GLU A 258 13.78 -30.33 -27.30
N ASN A 259 12.87 -30.71 -26.40
CA ASN A 259 11.51 -30.20 -26.22
C ASN A 259 11.55 -28.81 -25.58
N ASP A 260 11.86 -27.87 -26.47
CA ASP A 260 11.21 -26.59 -26.72
C ASP A 260 11.06 -25.66 -25.52
N GLY A 261 11.97 -24.69 -25.40
CA GLY A 261 11.84 -23.58 -24.47
C GLY A 261 10.48 -22.86 -24.60
N GLN A 262 9.82 -22.94 -25.76
CA GLN A 262 8.46 -22.44 -25.95
C GLN A 262 7.43 -23.21 -25.11
N SER A 263 7.60 -24.53 -24.95
CA SER A 263 6.73 -25.35 -24.11
C SER A 263 6.92 -25.01 -22.64
N ALA A 264 8.17 -24.80 -22.22
CA ALA A 264 8.49 -24.39 -20.86
C ALA A 264 7.97 -22.99 -20.54
N LEU A 265 8.04 -22.06 -21.49
CA LEU A 265 7.44 -20.74 -21.39
C LEU A 265 5.90 -20.85 -21.31
N ARG A 266 5.28 -21.67 -22.16
CA ARG A 266 3.83 -21.91 -22.12
C ARG A 266 3.39 -22.44 -20.76
N ASP A 267 4.10 -23.42 -20.21
CA ASP A 267 3.84 -23.96 -18.87
C ASP A 267 3.99 -22.87 -17.79
N ALA A 268 5.05 -22.05 -17.87
CA ALA A 268 5.27 -20.96 -16.91
C ALA A 268 4.20 -19.86 -17.00
N LEU A 269 3.69 -19.57 -18.20
CA LEU A 269 2.57 -18.65 -18.39
C LEU A 269 1.24 -19.24 -17.88
N GLY A 270 1.06 -20.56 -17.97
CA GLY A 270 -0.03 -21.28 -17.32
C GLY A 270 0.05 -21.20 -15.79
N ASP A 271 1.24 -21.45 -15.23
CA ASP A 271 1.52 -21.29 -13.79
C ASP A 271 1.25 -19.84 -13.34
N PHE A 272 1.62 -18.85 -14.16
CA PHE A 272 1.32 -17.43 -13.91
C PHE A 272 -0.19 -17.13 -13.90
N ILE A 273 -0.95 -17.61 -14.89
CA ILE A 273 -2.42 -17.44 -14.90
C ILE A 273 -3.02 -18.07 -13.65
N GLN A 274 -2.63 -19.32 -13.33
CA GLN A 274 -3.15 -19.99 -12.13
C GLN A 274 -2.81 -19.20 -10.86
N ALA A 275 -1.59 -18.69 -10.74
CA ALA A 275 -1.19 -17.89 -9.59
C ALA A 275 -1.94 -16.56 -9.49
N THR A 276 -2.30 -15.93 -10.62
CA THR A 276 -3.17 -14.73 -10.61
C THR A 276 -4.59 -15.07 -10.14
N GLU A 277 -5.16 -16.18 -10.60
CA GLU A 277 -6.50 -16.63 -10.17
C GLU A 277 -6.50 -17.02 -8.67
N ASP A 278 -5.46 -17.72 -8.20
CA ASP A 278 -5.31 -18.08 -6.79
C ASP A 278 -5.14 -16.85 -5.90
N TYR A 279 -4.38 -15.84 -6.36
CA TYR A 279 -4.21 -14.58 -5.63
C TYR A 279 -5.51 -13.77 -5.57
N GLU A 280 -6.24 -13.64 -6.68
CA GLU A 280 -7.53 -12.94 -6.69
C GLU A 280 -8.59 -13.68 -5.86
N ASN A 281 -8.59 -15.01 -5.90
CA ASN A 281 -9.50 -15.82 -5.09
C ASN A 281 -9.10 -15.82 -3.61
N GLU A 282 -7.84 -15.59 -3.25
CA GLU A 282 -7.44 -15.45 -1.86
C GLU A 282 -6.18 -14.59 -1.70
N ILE A 283 -6.34 -13.31 -1.35
CA ILE A 283 -5.21 -12.42 -1.12
C ILE A 283 -4.57 -12.73 0.24
N ASN A 284 -3.38 -13.35 0.22
CA ASN A 284 -2.54 -13.56 1.39
C ASN A 284 -1.05 -13.65 1.01
N SER A 285 -0.17 -13.89 1.98
CA SER A 285 1.28 -13.98 1.75
C SER A 285 1.67 -15.20 0.90
N THR A 286 0.97 -16.33 1.04
CA THR A 286 1.24 -17.57 0.31
C THR A 286 0.91 -17.45 -1.18
N THR A 287 -0.30 -16.99 -1.51
CA THR A 287 -0.72 -16.78 -2.90
C THR A 287 0.04 -15.62 -3.54
N GLY A 288 0.33 -14.56 -2.77
CA GLY A 288 1.20 -13.48 -3.21
C GLY A 288 2.61 -13.97 -3.55
N GLN A 289 3.15 -14.92 -2.77
CA GLN A 289 4.48 -15.47 -3.04
C GLN A 289 4.46 -16.37 -4.28
N ALA A 290 3.42 -17.19 -4.44
CA ALA A 290 3.23 -18.01 -5.64
C ALA A 290 3.15 -17.16 -6.91
N LEU A 291 2.43 -16.03 -6.87
CA LEU A 291 2.37 -15.07 -7.98
C LEU A 291 3.73 -14.45 -8.26
N HIS A 292 4.46 -14.03 -7.21
CA HIS A 292 5.81 -13.49 -7.36
C HIS A 292 6.76 -14.49 -8.03
N ASP A 293 6.76 -15.74 -7.56
CA ASP A 293 7.61 -16.82 -8.09
C ASP A 293 7.23 -17.16 -9.55
N ALA A 294 5.95 -17.11 -9.89
CA ALA A 294 5.50 -17.33 -11.27
C ALA A 294 5.99 -16.23 -12.21
N ILE A 295 5.98 -14.96 -11.76
CA ILE A 295 6.53 -13.83 -12.53
C ILE A 295 8.04 -13.99 -12.73
N GLU A 296 8.78 -14.30 -11.66
CA GLU A 296 10.24 -14.52 -11.73
C GLU A 296 10.58 -15.66 -12.69
N ARG A 297 9.83 -16.76 -12.65
CA ARG A 297 10.02 -17.88 -13.56
C ARG A 297 9.80 -17.52 -15.04
N VAL A 298 8.83 -16.66 -15.35
CA VAL A 298 8.64 -16.18 -16.73
C VAL A 298 9.83 -15.32 -17.15
N ASP A 299 10.33 -14.43 -16.28
CA ASP A 299 11.50 -13.57 -16.55
C ASP A 299 12.78 -14.39 -16.79
N GLU A 300 13.01 -15.43 -15.98
CA GLU A 300 14.15 -16.33 -16.14
C GLU A 300 14.12 -17.10 -17.48
N LEU A 301 12.94 -17.50 -17.95
CA LEU A 301 12.76 -18.24 -19.21
C LEU A 301 12.81 -17.33 -20.44
N SER A 302 12.15 -16.18 -20.37
CA SER A 302 12.11 -15.18 -21.43
C SER A 302 11.87 -13.78 -20.84
N PRO A 303 12.91 -12.95 -20.70
CA PRO A 303 12.77 -11.57 -20.27
C PRO A 303 11.86 -10.75 -21.19
N ALA A 304 11.83 -11.07 -22.50
CA ALA A 304 10.94 -10.42 -23.46
C ALA A 304 9.45 -10.76 -23.22
N ALA A 305 9.17 -12.01 -22.81
CA ALA A 305 7.84 -12.40 -22.38
C ALA A 305 7.47 -11.70 -21.05
N ALA A 306 8.37 -11.65 -20.08
CA ALA A 306 8.14 -10.92 -18.83
C ALA A 306 7.92 -9.42 -19.05
N ASP A 307 8.66 -8.78 -19.96
CA ASP A 307 8.44 -7.39 -20.37
C ASP A 307 7.02 -7.17 -20.92
N SER A 308 6.46 -8.17 -21.62
CA SER A 308 5.08 -8.12 -22.14
C SER A 308 4.02 -8.24 -21.02
N LEU A 309 4.36 -8.90 -19.90
CA LEU A 309 3.52 -8.96 -18.70
C LEU A 309 3.70 -7.76 -17.77
N ALA A 310 4.83 -7.06 -17.86
CA ALA A 310 5.29 -6.13 -16.84
C ALA A 310 4.27 -5.03 -16.52
N ASP A 311 3.65 -4.43 -17.53
CA ASP A 311 2.67 -3.36 -17.32
C ASP A 311 1.40 -3.88 -16.64
N VAL A 312 0.90 -5.05 -17.04
CA VAL A 312 -0.29 -5.68 -16.45
C VAL A 312 -0.03 -6.10 -15.01
N VAL A 313 1.11 -6.75 -14.74
CA VAL A 313 1.52 -7.09 -13.37
C VAL A 313 1.64 -5.83 -12.52
N LYS A 314 2.29 -4.80 -13.06
CA LYS A 314 2.50 -3.53 -12.36
C LYS A 314 1.19 -2.82 -12.04
N SER A 315 0.24 -2.80 -12.96
CA SER A 315 -1.04 -2.11 -12.77
C SER A 315 -2.01 -2.91 -11.93
N ASN A 316 -2.05 -4.24 -12.10
CA ASN A 316 -3.12 -5.06 -11.55
C ASN A 316 -2.72 -5.79 -10.27
N TYR A 317 -1.44 -6.06 -10.02
CA TYR A 317 -1.01 -6.82 -8.83
C TYR A 317 0.08 -6.11 -8.02
N MET A 318 0.53 -4.94 -8.47
CA MET A 318 1.61 -4.18 -7.87
C MET A 318 1.30 -2.68 -7.80
N ALA A 319 0.02 -2.30 -7.92
CA ALA A 319 -0.41 -0.92 -7.79
C ALA A 319 -0.33 -0.43 -6.34
N SER A 320 -0.43 0.88 -6.18
CA SER A 320 -0.66 1.49 -4.88
C SER A 320 -1.97 0.94 -4.31
N ASN A 321 -1.96 0.65 -3.01
CA ASN A 321 -3.04 -0.02 -2.29
C ASN A 321 -3.54 0.81 -1.10
N VAL A 322 -2.99 2.03 -0.96
CA VAL A 322 -3.51 3.10 -0.12
C VAL A 322 -3.58 4.37 -0.96
N HIS A 323 -4.73 5.04 -0.94
CA HIS A 323 -4.88 6.37 -1.53
C HIS A 323 -5.50 7.33 -0.53
N ALA A 324 -5.00 8.56 -0.50
CA ALA A 324 -5.65 9.64 0.22
C ALA A 324 -5.68 10.89 -0.67
N VAL A 325 -6.87 11.49 -0.79
CA VAL A 325 -7.06 12.77 -1.46
C VAL A 325 -7.64 13.74 -0.45
N VAL A 326 -6.97 14.88 -0.27
CA VAL A 326 -7.36 15.88 0.73
C VAL A 326 -7.57 17.22 0.06
N GLY A 327 -8.78 17.75 0.15
CA GLY A 327 -9.13 19.06 -0.38
C GLY A 327 -8.57 20.23 0.43
N GLU A 328 -8.30 21.35 -0.24
CA GLU A 328 -7.74 22.57 0.36
C GLU A 328 -8.69 23.19 1.39
N GLU A 329 -10.00 23.24 1.13
CA GLU A 329 -10.98 23.76 2.09
C GLU A 329 -11.08 22.87 3.33
N PHE A 330 -10.95 21.55 3.16
CA PHE A 330 -10.88 20.61 4.27
C PHE A 330 -9.66 20.91 5.15
N LEU A 331 -8.46 20.97 4.55
CA LEU A 331 -7.22 21.34 5.27
C LEU A 331 -7.32 22.70 5.94
N ARG A 332 -7.97 23.67 5.26
CA ARG A 332 -8.18 25.01 5.79
C ARG A 332 -9.12 24.99 7.00
N LYS A 333 -10.15 24.16 7.02
CA LYS A 333 -11.03 23.97 8.18
C LYS A 333 -10.23 23.48 9.39
N LEU A 334 -9.33 22.51 9.18
CA LEU A 334 -8.49 21.95 10.23
C LEU A 334 -7.49 22.99 10.78
N ILE A 335 -6.76 23.69 9.91
CA ILE A 335 -5.65 24.56 10.34
C ILE A 335 -6.11 25.96 10.75
N ARG A 336 -7.29 26.43 10.30
CA ARG A 336 -7.73 27.81 10.52
C ARG A 336 -8.00 28.08 12.00
N THR A 337 -7.16 28.93 12.57
CA THR A 337 -7.29 29.46 13.92
C THR A 337 -7.33 30.98 13.90
N ASN A 338 -8.17 31.57 14.74
CA ASN A 338 -8.18 33.02 14.97
C ASN A 338 -7.67 33.26 16.39
N ARG A 339 -6.70 34.16 16.54
CA ARG A 339 -6.07 34.45 17.83
C ARG A 339 -6.06 35.94 18.10
N VAL A 340 -6.37 36.30 19.34
CA VAL A 340 -6.29 37.68 19.85
C VAL A 340 -5.33 37.71 21.03
N ASP A 341 -4.14 38.28 20.83
CA ASP A 341 -3.14 38.44 21.88
C ASP A 341 -3.07 39.89 22.33
N SER A 342 -3.08 40.13 23.64
CA SER A 342 -2.86 41.46 24.21
C SER A 342 -1.58 41.51 25.03
N GLY A 343 -0.88 42.64 24.99
CA GLY A 343 0.37 42.78 25.72
C GLY A 343 0.81 44.23 25.91
N ARG A 344 1.82 44.41 26.76
CA ARG A 344 2.45 45.72 26.97
C ARG A 344 3.51 46.00 25.91
N VAL A 345 3.62 47.26 25.52
CA VAL A 345 4.70 47.81 24.71
C VAL A 345 5.66 48.52 25.64
N VAL A 346 6.94 48.10 25.63
CA VAL A 346 8.05 48.80 26.28
C VAL A 346 9.19 48.84 25.28
N ASP A 347 9.56 50.06 24.86
CA ASP A 347 10.53 50.26 23.79
C ASP A 347 11.30 51.58 23.91
N TYR A 348 12.34 51.76 23.10
CA TYR A 348 13.08 53.01 22.99
C TYR A 348 13.25 53.38 21.51
N VAL A 349 12.59 54.46 21.08
CA VAL A 349 12.49 54.85 19.67
C VAL A 349 12.86 56.31 19.50
N ALA A 350 13.83 56.60 18.63
CA ALA A 350 14.24 57.97 18.27
C ALA A 350 14.48 58.91 19.47
N GLY A 351 15.04 58.39 20.56
CA GLY A 351 15.34 59.15 21.78
C GLY A 351 14.22 59.19 22.82
N ALA A 352 13.07 58.56 22.57
CA ALA A 352 11.92 58.51 23.46
C ALA A 352 11.74 57.12 24.09
N ASN A 353 11.43 57.06 25.38
CA ASN A 353 10.98 55.84 26.04
C ASN A 353 9.50 55.64 25.72
N VAL A 354 9.15 54.59 24.99
CA VAL A 354 7.79 54.34 24.51
C VAL A 354 7.14 53.28 25.39
N ARG A 355 5.99 53.61 25.99
CA ARG A 355 5.19 52.68 26.79
C ARG A 355 3.74 52.68 26.36
N GLY A 356 3.11 51.52 26.40
CA GLY A 356 1.69 51.42 26.05
C GLY A 356 1.19 50.00 26.04
N ASN A 357 0.07 49.80 25.37
CA ASN A 357 -0.55 48.49 25.18
C ASN A 357 -0.72 48.23 23.68
N GLN A 358 -0.72 46.95 23.33
CA GLN A 358 -1.01 46.48 21.99
C GLN A 358 -1.94 45.26 22.04
N THR A 359 -2.70 45.10 20.96
CA THR A 359 -3.55 43.94 20.70
C THR A 359 -3.27 43.48 19.28
N THR A 360 -2.96 42.20 19.13
CA THR A 360 -2.71 41.54 17.85
C THR A 360 -3.89 40.63 17.55
N ASN A 361 -4.54 40.86 16.41
CA ASN A 361 -5.49 39.92 15.84
C ASN A 361 -4.78 39.18 14.72
N SER A 362 -4.81 37.86 14.72
CA SER A 362 -4.18 37.03 13.69
C SER A 362 -5.06 35.86 13.29
N ARG A 363 -4.89 35.43 12.04
CA ARG A 363 -5.58 34.29 11.44
C ARG A 363 -4.56 33.42 10.72
N THR A 364 -4.53 32.15 11.07
CA THR A 364 -3.74 31.13 10.37
C THR A 364 -4.55 30.56 9.20
N GLY A 365 -3.87 30.29 8.09
CA GLY A 365 -4.45 29.64 6.92
C GLY A 365 -3.45 28.69 6.27
N ILE A 366 -3.94 27.95 5.28
CA ILE A 366 -3.15 27.08 4.40
C ILE A 366 -3.51 27.38 2.95
N SER A 367 -2.52 27.30 2.09
CA SER A 367 -2.69 27.36 0.63
C SER A 367 -1.86 26.29 -0.06
N LEU A 368 -2.49 25.51 -0.94
CA LEU A 368 -1.80 24.47 -1.72
C LEU A 368 -1.01 25.09 -2.88
N ILE A 369 0.13 24.47 -3.21
CA ILE A 369 1.01 24.89 -4.29
C ILE A 369 1.15 23.71 -5.25
N PRO A 370 0.81 23.86 -6.54
CA PRO A 370 0.96 22.77 -7.51
C PRO A 370 2.38 22.21 -7.56
N SER A 371 2.50 20.89 -7.44
CA SER A 371 3.78 20.18 -7.39
C SER A 371 3.59 18.70 -7.71
N ARG A 372 4.48 18.14 -8.55
CA ARG A 372 4.51 16.71 -8.87
C ARG A 372 5.62 16.01 -8.10
N GLY A 373 5.35 14.80 -7.61
CA GLY A 373 6.29 13.97 -6.86
C GLY A 373 6.56 14.42 -5.42
N LYS A 374 5.99 15.56 -4.99
CA LYS A 374 5.93 16.04 -3.60
C LYS A 374 4.70 16.93 -3.45
N ALA A 375 4.04 16.88 -2.29
CA ALA A 375 3.02 17.87 -1.94
C ALA A 375 3.70 19.13 -1.40
N ARG A 376 3.23 20.29 -1.86
CA ARG A 376 3.71 21.60 -1.40
C ARG A 376 2.54 22.45 -0.95
N PHE A 377 2.70 23.08 0.19
CA PHE A 377 1.71 23.98 0.73
C PHE A 377 2.39 25.09 1.54
N ALA A 378 1.67 26.18 1.72
CA ALA A 378 2.12 27.31 2.51
C ALA A 378 1.16 27.55 3.66
N ILE A 379 1.70 27.56 4.87
CA ILE A 379 1.00 28.09 6.03
C ILE A 379 1.15 29.61 5.97
N THR A 380 0.02 30.30 6.09
CA THR A 380 -0.05 31.76 6.14
C THR A 380 -0.50 32.22 7.51
N LEU A 381 0.02 33.35 7.96
CA LEU A 381 -0.42 34.03 9.16
C LEU A 381 -0.66 35.51 8.81
N ASP A 382 -1.93 35.87 8.74
CA ASP A 382 -2.39 37.22 8.43
C ASP A 382 -2.84 37.90 9.71
N GLY A 383 -2.44 39.15 9.93
CA GLY A 383 -2.87 39.84 11.14
C GLY A 383 -2.64 41.33 11.17
N THR A 384 -3.25 41.96 12.16
CA THR A 384 -3.15 43.39 12.44
C THR A 384 -2.77 43.61 13.89
N VAL A 385 -1.68 44.35 14.13
CA VAL A 385 -1.27 44.81 15.46
C VAL A 385 -1.76 46.24 15.66
N ASN A 386 -2.67 46.42 16.60
CA ASN A 386 -3.13 47.73 17.03
C ASN A 386 -2.40 48.13 18.31
N SER A 387 -1.87 49.34 18.37
CA SER A 387 -1.14 49.83 19.54
C SER A 387 -1.59 51.23 19.95
N ARG A 388 -1.53 51.49 21.25
CA ARG A 388 -1.68 52.82 21.85
C ARG A 388 -0.50 53.06 22.76
N THR A 389 0.34 54.03 22.41
CA THR A 389 1.62 54.26 23.09
C THR A 389 1.84 55.72 23.42
N ASN A 390 2.62 55.94 24.48
CA ASN A 390 3.13 57.24 24.89
C ASN A 390 4.65 57.22 24.82
N GLY A 391 5.23 58.09 23.99
CA GLY A 391 6.67 58.33 23.92
C GLY A 391 7.08 59.45 24.86
N TYR A 392 7.92 59.15 25.84
CA TYR A 392 8.42 60.08 26.86
C TYR A 392 9.82 60.58 26.49
N THR A 393 9.97 61.91 26.43
CA THR A 393 11.27 62.60 26.31
C THR A 393 11.42 63.63 27.43
N LYS A 394 12.60 64.26 27.56
CA LYS A 394 12.81 65.34 28.54
C LYS A 394 11.92 66.57 28.27
N GLN A 395 11.49 66.76 27.02
CA GLN A 395 10.81 67.96 26.54
C GLN A 395 9.29 67.77 26.36
N ALA A 396 8.85 66.57 25.95
CA ALA A 396 7.45 66.29 25.62
C ALA A 396 7.07 64.81 25.77
N THR A 397 5.79 64.57 26.00
CA THR A 397 5.13 63.26 25.87
C THR A 397 4.26 63.26 24.62
N ILE A 398 4.50 62.32 23.71
CA ILE A 398 3.72 62.16 22.47
C ILE A 398 2.82 60.94 22.61
N ALA A 399 1.52 61.12 22.42
CA ALA A 399 0.56 60.02 22.33
C ALA A 399 0.42 59.61 20.86
N SER A 400 0.58 58.31 20.60
CA SER A 400 0.54 57.73 19.26
C SER A 400 -0.36 56.50 19.23
N VAL A 401 -1.03 56.32 18.10
CA VAL A 401 -1.76 55.09 17.76
C VAL A 401 -1.10 54.43 16.55
N GLY A 402 -0.96 53.12 16.60
CA GLY A 402 -0.43 52.31 15.51
C GLY A 402 -1.43 51.26 15.05
N SER A 403 -1.44 50.98 13.75
CA SER A 403 -2.13 49.85 13.14
C SER A 403 -1.18 49.27 12.10
N HIS A 404 -0.71 48.06 12.34
CA HIS A 404 0.34 47.42 11.56
C HIS A 404 -0.17 46.11 11.00
N ASP A 405 -0.34 46.04 9.69
CA ASP A 405 -0.71 44.80 9.03
C ASP A 405 0.55 43.98 8.74
N PHE A 406 0.45 42.67 8.92
CA PHE A 406 1.51 41.75 8.56
C PHE A 406 0.94 40.52 7.86
N HIS A 407 1.76 39.97 6.96
CA HIS A 407 1.51 38.71 6.28
C HIS A 407 2.78 37.87 6.41
N ALA A 408 2.70 36.78 7.18
CA ALA A 408 3.77 35.80 7.26
C ALA A 408 3.41 34.55 6.46
N ARG A 409 4.41 33.92 5.86
CA ARG A 409 4.27 32.71 5.07
C ARG A 409 5.45 31.77 5.31
N LYS A 410 5.16 30.49 5.55
CA LYS A 410 6.15 29.41 5.60
C LYS A 410 5.72 28.32 4.64
N THR A 411 6.62 27.89 3.77
CA THR A 411 6.35 26.81 2.81
C THR A 411 6.79 25.49 3.41
N LEU A 412 5.97 24.46 3.24
CA LEU A 412 6.26 23.09 3.63
C LEU A 412 6.24 22.22 2.38
N THR A 413 7.03 21.16 2.42
CA THR A 413 7.03 20.13 1.38
C THR A 413 6.97 18.76 2.04
N PHE A 414 5.98 17.97 1.66
CA PHE A 414 5.80 16.59 2.09
C PHE A 414 6.12 15.67 0.92
N ASP A 415 6.98 14.68 1.14
CA ASP A 415 7.43 13.74 0.10
C ASP A 415 6.88 12.32 0.26
N GLY A 416 6.00 12.11 1.25
CA GLY A 416 5.44 10.80 1.57
C GLY A 416 5.93 10.23 2.89
N ASN A 417 7.18 10.55 3.27
CA ASN A 417 7.80 10.00 4.47
C ASN A 417 8.02 11.07 5.54
N GLY A 418 8.24 12.33 5.12
CA GLY A 418 8.50 13.41 6.06
C GLY A 418 8.17 14.78 5.53
N ILE A 419 8.13 15.73 6.46
CA ILE A 419 7.88 17.14 6.17
C ILE A 419 9.19 17.91 6.25
N SER A 420 9.50 18.61 5.16
CA SER A 420 10.60 19.58 5.11
C SER A 420 10.07 21.01 5.17
N PHE A 421 10.74 21.84 5.96
CA PHE A 421 10.33 23.21 6.22
C PHE A 421 11.20 24.20 5.45
N GLY A 422 10.57 25.02 4.61
CA GLY A 422 11.22 26.16 3.99
C GLY A 422 11.41 27.34 4.96
N ALA A 423 12.17 28.34 4.52
CA ALA A 423 12.35 29.58 5.28
C ALA A 423 11.01 30.31 5.44
N ALA A 424 10.71 30.78 6.66
CA ALA A 424 9.56 31.66 6.84
C ALA A 424 9.92 33.09 6.42
N SER A 425 8.91 33.78 5.91
CA SER A 425 9.01 35.19 5.54
C SER A 425 7.86 35.95 6.17
N ILE A 426 8.08 37.24 6.43
CA ILE A 426 7.04 38.15 6.91
C ILE A 426 7.19 39.50 6.21
N ASP A 427 6.11 39.95 5.60
CA ASP A 427 5.95 41.34 5.20
C ASP A 427 5.14 42.10 6.26
N VAL A 428 5.53 43.35 6.51
CA VAL A 428 4.87 44.23 7.47
C VAL A 428 4.64 45.58 6.81
N LYS A 429 3.39 46.03 6.85
CA LYS A 429 2.92 47.35 6.42
C LYS A 429 2.60 48.20 7.66
N PRO A 430 3.59 48.92 8.22
CA PRO A 430 3.37 49.68 9.44
C PRO A 430 2.58 50.97 9.17
N SER A 431 1.63 51.31 10.03
CA SER A 431 1.02 52.64 10.10
C SER A 431 1.07 53.18 11.53
N VAL A 432 1.53 54.44 11.68
CA VAL A 432 1.60 55.14 12.97
C VAL A 432 1.05 56.54 12.80
N ARG A 433 0.18 56.99 13.71
CA ARG A 433 -0.32 58.36 13.77
C ARG A 433 -0.08 58.94 15.16
N ASN A 434 0.58 60.09 15.21
CA ASN A 434 0.67 60.90 16.44
C ASN A 434 -0.67 61.63 16.61
N VAL A 435 -1.33 61.43 17.75
CA VAL A 435 -2.68 61.93 18.02
C VAL A 435 -2.72 62.99 19.11
N GLY A 436 -1.64 63.13 19.89
CA GLY A 436 -1.55 64.15 20.93
C GLY A 436 -0.12 64.42 21.37
N ALA A 437 0.08 65.60 21.96
CA ALA A 437 1.32 65.96 22.64
C ALA A 437 1.02 66.70 23.94
N ARG A 438 1.81 66.42 24.97
CA ARG A 438 1.88 67.18 26.23
C ARG A 438 3.30 67.66 26.42
N THR A 439 3.48 68.89 26.89
CA THR A 439 4.82 69.47 27.06
C THR A 439 5.00 70.04 28.47
N ARG A 440 6.24 70.16 28.93
CA ARG A 440 6.53 70.78 30.24
C ARG A 440 6.23 72.28 30.28
N PHE A 441 5.97 72.88 29.13
CA PHE A 441 5.66 74.30 28.94
C PHE A 441 4.16 74.56 28.70
N ASP A 442 3.31 73.56 28.95
CA ASP A 442 1.86 73.66 28.71
C ASP A 442 1.20 74.81 29.50
N TRP A 443 1.80 75.24 30.61
CA TRP A 443 1.34 76.34 31.48
C TRP A 443 1.64 77.76 30.97
N LEU A 444 2.54 77.94 29.99
CA LEU A 444 2.96 79.26 29.51
C LEU A 444 2.79 79.43 27.99
N LEU A 445 3.07 78.39 27.20
CA LEU A 445 3.04 78.42 25.72
C LEU A 445 2.44 77.14 25.11
N GLY A 446 1.51 76.50 25.81
CA GLY A 446 1.08 75.13 25.51
C GLY A 446 0.54 74.89 24.09
N GLY A 447 -0.12 75.85 23.45
CA GLY A 447 -0.61 75.68 22.07
C GLY A 447 0.51 75.65 21.02
N ILE A 448 1.60 76.39 21.23
CA ILE A 448 2.74 76.47 20.31
C ILE A 448 3.70 75.30 20.59
N ALA A 449 4.01 75.05 21.86
CA ALA A 449 4.88 73.96 22.29
C ALA A 449 4.32 72.60 21.85
N ARG A 450 3.01 72.35 22.00
CA ARG A 450 2.36 71.11 21.51
C ARG A 450 2.41 70.96 20.00
N ARG A 451 2.17 72.05 19.24
CA ARG A 451 2.26 72.04 17.77
C ARG A 451 3.68 71.75 17.28
N GLN A 452 4.68 72.36 17.90
CA GLN A 452 6.08 72.10 17.55
C GLN A 452 6.50 70.68 17.91
N ALA A 453 6.07 70.18 19.08
CA ALA A 453 6.31 68.79 19.48
C ALA A 453 5.67 67.79 18.50
N LEU A 454 4.44 68.03 18.05
CA LEU A 454 3.77 67.20 17.03
C LEU A 454 4.46 67.28 15.67
N ARG A 455 4.91 68.47 15.22
CA ARG A 455 5.67 68.61 13.96
C ARG A 455 6.97 67.81 14.00
N THR A 456 7.73 67.92 15.09
CA THR A 456 8.97 67.16 15.29
C THR A 456 8.72 65.65 15.38
N ALA A 457 7.64 65.23 16.03
CA ALA A 457 7.24 63.82 16.06
C ALA A 457 6.85 63.31 14.66
N ASN A 458 6.15 64.14 13.86
CA ASN A 458 5.76 63.81 12.50
C ASN A 458 6.94 63.77 11.53
N SER A 459 7.96 64.63 11.69
CA SER A 459 9.17 64.57 10.86
C SER A 459 10.02 63.32 11.13
N ARG A 460 9.89 62.72 12.31
CA ARG A 460 10.56 61.44 12.69
C ARG A 460 9.75 60.19 12.36
N ARG A 461 8.61 60.34 11.68
CA ARG A 461 7.69 59.22 11.39
C ARG A 461 8.37 58.07 10.65
N GLY A 462 9.28 58.34 9.70
CA GLY A 462 10.00 57.30 8.98
C GLY A 462 10.79 56.35 9.90
N ILE A 463 11.46 56.88 10.92
CA ILE A 463 12.21 56.09 11.92
C ILE A 463 11.24 55.24 12.75
N ALA A 464 10.12 55.82 13.17
CA ALA A 464 9.10 55.11 13.94
C ALA A 464 8.46 53.96 13.13
N LEU A 465 8.23 54.16 11.83
CA LEU A 465 7.71 53.12 10.93
C LEU A 465 8.72 51.98 10.73
N GLY A 466 10.00 52.30 10.50
CA GLY A 466 11.07 51.29 10.38
C GLY A 466 11.22 50.46 11.65
N HIS A 467 11.20 51.12 12.82
CA HIS A 467 11.28 50.44 14.11
C HIS A 467 10.04 49.56 14.37
N ALA A 468 8.84 50.07 14.07
CA ALA A 468 7.61 49.28 14.19
C ALA A 468 7.63 48.03 13.30
N LYS A 469 8.11 48.15 12.04
CA LYS A 469 8.29 47.01 11.13
C LYS A 469 9.23 45.95 11.73
N MET A 470 10.38 46.38 12.25
CA MET A 470 11.35 45.46 12.87
C MET A 470 10.79 44.77 14.11
N ARG A 471 10.07 45.50 14.98
CA ARG A 471 9.50 44.96 16.21
C ARG A 471 8.38 43.97 15.95
N VAL A 472 7.50 44.24 14.99
CA VAL A 472 6.47 43.28 14.56
C VAL A 472 7.14 42.02 14.02
N ARG A 473 8.14 42.15 13.14
CA ARG A 473 8.91 41.01 12.62
C ARG A 473 9.53 40.15 13.72
N GLN A 474 10.24 40.77 14.68
CA GLN A 474 10.89 40.05 15.78
C GLN A 474 9.92 39.34 16.72
N ARG A 475 8.68 39.85 16.84
CA ARG A 475 7.68 39.29 17.75
C ARG A 475 6.82 38.21 17.12
N VAL A 476 6.55 38.33 15.81
CA VAL A 476 5.64 37.42 15.09
C VAL A 476 6.39 36.26 14.46
N LEU A 477 7.55 36.50 13.85
CA LEU A 477 8.22 35.49 13.02
C LEU A 477 8.69 34.26 13.82
N PRO A 478 9.39 34.39 14.97
CA PRO A 478 9.86 33.21 15.70
C PRO A 478 8.72 32.33 16.23
N PRO A 479 7.68 32.86 16.94
CA PRO A 479 6.56 32.02 17.38
C PRO A 479 5.78 31.37 16.22
N PHE A 480 5.70 32.05 15.07
CA PHE A 480 5.11 31.46 13.87
C PHE A 480 5.96 30.31 13.31
N GLU A 481 7.28 30.45 13.30
CA GLU A 481 8.19 29.39 12.85
C GLU A 481 8.12 28.14 13.73
N ASP A 482 8.09 28.35 15.05
CA ASP A 482 8.03 27.27 16.05
C ASP A 482 6.66 26.60 16.05
N GLY A 483 5.57 27.37 16.07
CA GLY A 483 4.22 26.81 16.01
C GLY A 483 3.97 25.97 14.75
N VAL A 484 4.49 26.38 13.58
CA VAL A 484 4.41 25.54 12.37
C VAL A 484 5.26 24.27 12.47
N ARG A 485 6.36 24.27 13.23
CA ARG A 485 7.14 23.04 13.41
C ARG A 485 6.42 22.08 14.35
N ASP A 486 5.89 22.60 15.45
CA ASP A 486 5.22 21.82 16.48
C ASP A 486 3.92 21.20 15.93
N SER A 487 3.11 21.95 15.16
CA SER A 487 1.87 21.42 14.55
C SER A 487 2.09 20.30 13.52
N PHE A 488 3.34 20.05 13.10
CA PHE A 488 3.67 19.06 12.08
C PHE A 488 4.78 18.10 12.53
N SER A 489 5.11 18.05 13.83
CA SER A 489 6.14 17.15 14.36
C SER A 489 5.78 15.68 14.23
N ASP A 490 4.48 15.36 14.33
CA ASP A 490 3.99 13.99 14.46
C ASP A 490 3.76 13.31 13.09
N PHE A 491 3.78 14.10 12.01
CA PHE A 491 3.60 13.61 10.63
C PHE A 491 4.71 12.66 10.16
N GLY A 492 5.83 12.56 10.88
CA GLY A 492 6.96 11.68 10.56
C GLY A 492 6.86 10.25 11.12
N ASN A 493 5.92 9.97 12.03
CA ASN A 493 5.87 8.68 12.74
C ASN A 493 5.07 7.59 11.99
N VAL A 494 4.54 7.88 10.80
CA VAL A 494 3.72 6.92 10.03
C VAL A 494 4.55 5.71 9.60
N THR A 495 5.78 5.93 9.11
CA THR A 495 6.67 4.84 8.72
C THR A 495 7.04 3.95 9.91
N ASP A 496 7.28 4.54 11.08
CA ASP A 496 7.58 3.78 12.30
C ASP A 496 6.38 2.93 12.73
N ARG A 497 5.16 3.50 12.72
CA ARG A 497 3.93 2.74 13.02
C ARG A 497 3.69 1.58 12.05
N LEU A 498 3.94 1.80 10.76
CA LEU A 498 3.84 0.73 9.76
C LEU A 498 4.86 -0.36 10.05
N ALA A 499 6.12 -0.01 10.37
CA ALA A 499 7.15 -0.97 10.73
C ALA A 499 6.78 -1.77 11.99
N ASP A 500 6.23 -1.10 13.02
CA ASP A 500 5.76 -1.74 14.25
C ASP A 500 4.60 -2.73 13.97
N ALA A 501 3.77 -2.44 12.96
CA ALA A 501 2.72 -3.33 12.47
C ALA A 501 3.22 -4.44 11.51
N GLY A 502 4.53 -4.58 11.31
CA GLY A 502 5.13 -5.54 10.38
C GLY A 502 4.92 -5.20 8.91
N LEU A 503 4.64 -3.93 8.60
CA LEU A 503 4.39 -3.44 7.25
C LEU A 503 5.55 -2.58 6.75
N ARG A 504 5.73 -2.52 5.43
CA ARG A 504 6.66 -1.57 4.81
C ARG A 504 6.06 -0.86 3.61
N GLN A 505 6.44 0.40 3.47
CA GLN A 505 6.17 1.19 2.27
C GLN A 505 7.20 0.82 1.20
N THR A 506 6.72 0.49 0.00
CA THR A 506 7.58 0.10 -1.13
C THR A 506 7.57 1.11 -2.25
N ARG A 507 6.54 1.96 -2.30
CA ARG A 507 6.39 3.03 -3.28
C ARG A 507 5.43 4.06 -2.74
N THR A 508 5.92 5.28 -2.60
CA THR A 508 5.10 6.42 -2.20
C THR A 508 5.13 7.47 -3.30
N TYR A 509 3.96 7.90 -3.75
CA TYR A 509 3.78 8.98 -4.70
C TYR A 509 2.89 10.04 -4.07
N VAL A 510 3.37 11.29 -4.10
CA VAL A 510 2.65 12.43 -3.56
C VAL A 510 2.63 13.54 -4.60
N GLU A 511 1.48 14.19 -4.74
CA GLU A 511 1.36 15.41 -5.51
C GLU A 511 0.41 16.40 -4.83
N SER A 512 0.51 17.65 -5.24
CA SER A 512 -0.45 18.68 -4.86
C SER A 512 -0.86 19.47 -6.09
N THR A 513 -2.13 19.83 -6.16
CA THR A 513 -2.70 20.73 -7.16
C THR A 513 -2.94 22.10 -6.52
N SER A 514 -3.76 22.94 -7.15
CA SER A 514 -4.25 24.16 -6.51
C SER A 514 -5.38 23.90 -5.51
N SER A 515 -6.02 22.72 -5.54
CA SER A 515 -7.22 22.40 -4.75
C SER A 515 -7.10 21.15 -3.90
N GLU A 516 -6.20 20.21 -4.23
CA GLU A 516 -6.06 18.95 -3.49
C GLU A 516 -4.60 18.54 -3.27
N VAL A 517 -4.38 17.69 -2.27
CA VAL A 517 -3.19 16.87 -2.09
C VAL A 517 -3.58 15.43 -2.37
N LEU A 518 -2.78 14.73 -3.18
CA LEU A 518 -2.96 13.33 -3.50
C LEU A 518 -1.77 12.54 -2.96
N LEU A 519 -2.06 11.47 -2.22
CA LEU A 519 -1.13 10.47 -1.73
C LEU A 519 -1.54 9.12 -2.31
N SER A 520 -0.58 8.40 -2.86
CA SER A 520 -0.73 7.02 -3.31
C SER A 520 0.45 6.23 -2.79
N ASP A 521 0.18 5.24 -1.97
CA ASP A 521 1.21 4.45 -1.31
C ASP A 521 1.01 2.97 -1.57
N ARG A 522 2.10 2.21 -1.55
CA ARG A 522 2.08 0.75 -1.66
C ARG A 522 2.69 0.16 -0.42
N ILE A 523 1.82 -0.30 0.46
CA ILE A 523 2.13 -0.91 1.74
C ILE A 523 1.99 -2.42 1.59
N VAL A 524 3.05 -3.15 1.91
CA VAL A 524 3.07 -4.62 1.85
C VAL A 524 3.60 -5.16 3.17
N ASP A 525 3.43 -6.45 3.40
CA ASP A 525 4.10 -7.16 4.49
C ASP A 525 5.62 -6.92 4.41
N ALA A 526 6.25 -6.55 5.52
CA ALA A 526 7.67 -6.22 5.57
C ALA A 526 8.53 -7.40 5.10
N ASP A 527 8.09 -8.62 5.39
CA ASP A 527 8.79 -9.84 5.01
C ASP A 527 8.25 -10.54 3.77
N GLY A 528 7.08 -10.12 3.29
CA GLY A 528 6.38 -10.72 2.16
C GLY A 528 6.78 -10.20 0.77
N PRO A 529 6.17 -10.77 -0.27
CA PRO A 529 6.41 -10.39 -1.66
C PRO A 529 5.86 -9.00 -1.95
N VAL A 530 6.39 -8.33 -2.99
CA VAL A 530 5.96 -6.98 -3.40
C VAL A 530 4.72 -7.04 -4.29
N VAL A 531 3.72 -7.79 -3.86
CA VAL A 531 2.37 -7.84 -4.46
C VAL A 531 1.45 -6.96 -3.61
N GLY A 532 0.55 -6.24 -4.24
CA GLY A 532 -0.24 -5.19 -3.60
C GLY A 532 -1.67 -5.14 -4.13
N GLY A 533 -2.21 -3.93 -4.21
CA GLY A 533 -3.59 -3.72 -4.57
C GLY A 533 -3.82 -3.71 -6.07
N PHE A 534 -5.10 -3.76 -6.43
CA PHE A 534 -5.55 -3.69 -7.81
C PHE A 534 -5.52 -2.25 -8.33
N ARG A 535 -5.49 -2.09 -9.65
CA ARG A 535 -5.66 -0.77 -10.26
C ARG A 535 -7.00 -0.19 -9.81
N SER A 536 -6.98 1.05 -9.33
CA SER A 536 -8.22 1.76 -9.07
C SER A 536 -8.15 3.20 -9.59
N PRO A 537 -9.22 3.71 -10.23
CA PRO A 537 -9.30 5.12 -10.55
C PRO A 537 -9.27 5.94 -9.26
N THR A 538 -8.48 7.01 -9.23
CA THR A 538 -8.49 7.93 -8.08
C THR A 538 -9.85 8.60 -8.03
N PRO A 539 -10.59 8.52 -6.90
CA PRO A 539 -11.89 9.16 -6.80
C PRO A 539 -11.73 10.68 -6.92
N ALA A 540 -12.70 11.32 -7.55
CA ALA A 540 -12.81 12.77 -7.51
C ALA A 540 -13.24 13.17 -6.10
N THR A 541 -12.44 13.99 -5.43
CA THR A 541 -12.75 14.53 -4.10
C THR A 541 -13.06 16.02 -4.23
N SER A 542 -14.12 16.51 -3.59
CA SER A 542 -14.37 17.95 -3.58
C SER A 542 -13.30 18.67 -2.76
N SER A 543 -13.10 19.97 -3.01
CA SER A 543 -12.12 20.75 -2.23
C SER A 543 -12.42 20.80 -0.73
N SER A 544 -13.64 20.47 -0.30
CA SER A 544 -14.09 20.45 1.10
C SER A 544 -14.04 19.09 1.77
N GLU A 545 -13.61 18.04 1.07
CA GLU A 545 -13.62 16.68 1.57
C GLU A 545 -12.21 16.10 1.70
N ILE A 546 -12.14 15.01 2.45
CA ILE A 546 -11.05 14.04 2.43
C ILE A 546 -11.64 12.69 2.00
N THR A 547 -10.95 12.01 1.09
CA THR A 547 -11.26 10.64 0.71
C THR A 547 -10.05 9.77 0.98
N PHE A 548 -10.23 8.73 1.80
CA PHE A 548 -9.23 7.70 2.08
C PHE A 548 -9.68 6.39 1.46
N ARG A 549 -8.74 5.64 0.88
CA ARG A 549 -8.99 4.32 0.30
C ARG A 549 -7.94 3.34 0.75
N LEU A 550 -8.40 2.19 1.18
CA LEU A 550 -7.57 1.09 1.64
C LEU A 550 -7.97 -0.18 0.91
N HIS A 551 -7.01 -0.81 0.25
CA HIS A 551 -7.24 -2.10 -0.39
C HIS A 551 -7.11 -3.24 0.63
N GLU A 552 -7.87 -4.32 0.46
CA GLU A 552 -7.89 -5.50 1.34
C GLU A 552 -6.50 -6.12 1.55
N SER A 553 -5.62 -6.04 0.55
CA SER A 553 -4.23 -6.52 0.65
C SER A 553 -3.47 -5.90 1.83
N VAL A 554 -3.79 -4.65 2.22
CA VAL A 554 -3.13 -3.99 3.36
C VAL A 554 -3.65 -4.56 4.68
N LEU A 555 -4.95 -4.80 4.78
CA LEU A 555 -5.56 -5.43 5.96
C LEU A 555 -5.02 -6.85 6.15
N THR A 556 -4.98 -7.64 5.07
CA THR A 556 -4.45 -9.01 5.16
C THR A 556 -2.93 -9.03 5.43
N ALA A 557 -2.15 -8.13 4.82
CA ALA A 557 -0.72 -8.02 5.14
C ALA A 557 -0.48 -7.63 6.61
N SER A 558 -1.32 -6.76 7.17
CA SER A 558 -1.25 -6.39 8.58
C SER A 558 -1.64 -7.56 9.49
N ALA A 559 -2.67 -8.32 9.11
CA ALA A 559 -3.13 -9.48 9.86
C ALA A 559 -2.12 -10.66 9.83
N ALA A 560 -1.27 -10.76 8.82
CA ALA A 560 -0.18 -11.74 8.79
C ALA A 560 0.83 -11.55 9.94
N ASN A 561 0.92 -10.32 10.47
CA ASN A 561 1.76 -9.97 11.61
C ASN A 561 0.97 -9.93 12.94
N TRP A 562 -0.32 -10.27 12.91
CA TRP A 562 -1.14 -10.46 14.10
C TRP A 562 -0.72 -11.79 14.75
N ASP A 563 -0.09 -11.73 15.93
CA ASP A 563 0.38 -12.88 16.68
C ASP A 563 -0.79 -13.70 17.25
N VAL A 564 -1.49 -14.41 16.36
CA VAL A 564 -2.63 -15.29 16.64
C VAL A 564 -2.49 -16.67 15.99
N ALA A 565 -1.57 -16.85 15.05
CA ALA A 565 -1.35 -18.15 14.38
C ALA A 565 -0.98 -19.24 15.40
N GLY A 566 -1.74 -20.34 15.39
CA GLY A 566 -1.57 -21.45 16.33
C GLY A 566 -1.94 -21.14 17.79
N GLN A 567 -2.49 -19.96 18.09
CA GLN A 567 -2.91 -19.61 19.44
C GLN A 567 -4.29 -20.21 19.76
N GLU A 568 -4.45 -20.51 21.05
CA GLU A 568 -5.70 -20.90 21.67
C GLU A 568 -6.24 -19.68 22.45
N LEU A 569 -7.38 -19.12 22.02
CA LEU A 569 -7.95 -17.89 22.59
C LEU A 569 -9.41 -18.10 23.01
N THR A 570 -9.79 -17.64 24.19
CA THR A 570 -11.21 -17.51 24.57
C THR A 570 -11.90 -16.43 23.74
N SER A 571 -13.23 -16.36 23.76
CA SER A 571 -13.97 -15.33 23.02
C SER A 571 -13.59 -13.91 23.43
N ASP A 572 -13.46 -13.66 24.73
CA ASP A 572 -13.10 -12.34 25.25
C ASP A 572 -11.66 -11.96 24.87
N GLU A 573 -10.73 -12.93 24.92
CA GLU A 573 -9.34 -12.72 24.49
C GLU A 573 -9.24 -12.45 22.99
N PHE A 574 -10.03 -13.15 22.17
CA PHE A 574 -10.08 -12.90 20.73
C PHE A 574 -10.62 -11.51 20.41
N ALA A 575 -11.75 -11.11 21.02
CA ALA A 575 -12.32 -9.79 20.84
C ALA A 575 -11.33 -8.68 21.26
N GLY A 576 -10.71 -8.80 22.43
CA GLY A 576 -9.73 -7.83 22.91
C GLY A 576 -8.48 -7.74 22.04
N LYS A 577 -7.95 -8.88 21.55
CA LYS A 577 -6.81 -8.89 20.61
C LYS A 577 -7.16 -8.29 19.26
N LEU A 578 -8.39 -8.46 18.78
CA LEU A 578 -8.87 -7.88 17.52
C LEU A 578 -9.02 -6.36 17.66
N GLU A 579 -9.56 -5.88 18.78
CA GLU A 579 -9.61 -4.45 19.13
C GLU A 579 -8.20 -3.86 19.18
N GLU A 580 -7.28 -4.43 19.97
CA GLU A 580 -5.89 -3.96 20.08
C GLU A 580 -5.18 -3.88 18.72
N TRP A 581 -5.37 -4.91 17.87
CA TRP A 581 -4.80 -4.91 16.53
C TRP A 581 -5.38 -3.80 15.64
N LEU A 582 -6.70 -3.60 15.65
CA LEU A 582 -7.36 -2.52 14.90
C LEU A 582 -6.94 -1.14 15.43
N GLU A 583 -6.75 -0.99 16.74
CA GLU A 583 -6.25 0.24 17.34
C GLU A 583 -4.83 0.58 16.89
N GLY A 584 -3.95 -0.43 16.88
CA GLY A 584 -2.58 -0.29 16.37
C GLY A 584 -2.56 0.14 14.91
N LEU A 585 -3.40 -0.48 14.07
CA LEU A 585 -3.47 -0.19 12.64
C LEU A 585 -4.08 1.18 12.34
N LEU A 586 -5.16 1.54 13.01
CA LEU A 586 -5.89 2.80 12.77
C LEU A 586 -5.31 3.98 13.56
N GLY A 587 -4.48 3.72 14.57
CA GLY A 587 -3.90 4.72 15.46
C GLY A 587 -4.93 5.47 16.31
N ARG A 588 -6.06 4.83 16.61
CA ARG A 588 -7.17 5.36 17.42
C ARG A 588 -7.87 4.23 18.16
N GLU A 589 -8.60 4.56 19.21
CA GLU A 589 -9.41 3.60 19.97
C GLU A 589 -10.49 2.95 19.09
N VAL A 590 -10.66 1.63 19.22
CA VAL A 590 -11.60 0.80 18.47
C VAL A 590 -12.24 -0.16 19.45
N SER A 591 -13.56 -0.09 19.55
CA SER A 591 -14.34 -0.99 20.39
C SER A 591 -15.42 -1.66 19.57
N LEU A 592 -15.39 -2.98 19.55
CA LEU A 592 -16.28 -3.88 18.83
C LEU A 592 -17.52 -4.27 19.64
N SER A 593 -17.57 -3.92 20.93
CA SER A 593 -18.75 -4.11 21.78
C SER A 593 -19.12 -2.82 22.54
N ASP A 594 -20.37 -2.65 22.95
CA ASP A 594 -20.77 -1.53 23.84
C ASP A 594 -20.33 -1.75 25.30
N ASN A 595 -19.76 -2.91 25.60
CA ASN A 595 -19.29 -3.27 26.92
C ASN A 595 -17.84 -2.81 27.08
N GLU A 596 -17.57 -2.08 28.17
CA GLU A 596 -16.20 -1.80 28.62
C GLU A 596 -15.46 -3.16 28.71
N PRO A 597 -14.20 -3.26 28.22
CA PRO A 597 -13.47 -4.52 28.27
C PRO A 597 -13.51 -5.05 29.70
N PRO A 598 -13.89 -6.33 29.92
CA PRO A 598 -14.09 -6.83 31.27
C PRO A 598 -12.79 -6.62 32.05
N THR A 599 -12.87 -5.96 33.21
CA THR A 599 -11.73 -6.01 34.12
C THR A 599 -11.50 -7.48 34.49
N PRO A 600 -10.26 -7.93 34.77
CA PRO A 600 -9.99 -9.32 35.15
C PRO A 600 -10.83 -9.83 36.34
N SER A 601 -11.51 -8.93 37.06
CA SER A 601 -12.42 -9.22 38.17
C SER A 601 -13.91 -9.34 37.80
N ASP A 602 -14.31 -8.97 36.58
CA ASP A 602 -15.71 -8.97 36.13
C ASP A 602 -16.06 -10.13 35.19
N ALA A 603 -15.16 -11.12 35.05
CA ALA A 603 -15.48 -12.39 34.42
C ALA A 603 -16.66 -13.02 35.17
N SER A 604 -17.86 -12.91 34.60
CA SER A 604 -19.07 -13.57 35.08
C SER A 604 -18.79 -15.06 35.28
N GLU A 605 -19.36 -15.65 36.34
CA GLU A 605 -19.25 -17.07 36.72
C GLU A 605 -19.85 -18.06 35.67
N GLU A 606 -20.13 -17.61 34.44
CA GLU A 606 -20.66 -18.37 33.31
C GLU A 606 -19.76 -18.25 32.05
N SER A 607 -18.44 -18.18 32.20
CA SER A 607 -17.53 -18.23 31.04
C SER A 607 -17.66 -19.56 30.30
N ASP A 608 -18.06 -19.54 29.03
CA ASP A 608 -18.04 -20.71 28.14
C ASP A 608 -16.60 -21.29 28.13
N PRO A 609 -16.37 -22.55 28.55
CA PRO A 609 -15.03 -23.12 28.63
C PRO A 609 -14.40 -23.36 27.25
N SER A 610 -15.07 -22.98 26.16
CA SER A 610 -14.56 -23.18 24.82
C SER A 610 -13.47 -22.21 24.43
N VAL A 611 -12.54 -22.72 23.64
CA VAL A 611 -11.37 -21.98 23.18
C VAL A 611 -11.28 -22.08 21.66
N TYR A 612 -11.12 -20.95 20.99
CA TYR A 612 -10.82 -20.86 19.58
C TYR A 612 -9.39 -21.33 19.33
N VAL A 613 -9.19 -22.23 18.36
CA VAL A 613 -7.87 -22.71 17.94
C VAL A 613 -7.59 -22.20 16.54
N PHE A 614 -6.73 -21.19 16.44
CA PHE A 614 -6.38 -20.56 15.16
C PHE A 614 -5.41 -21.43 14.37
N ASN A 615 -5.57 -21.45 13.05
CA ASN A 615 -4.66 -22.18 12.17
C ASN A 615 -3.24 -21.61 12.23
N ASP A 616 -2.23 -22.46 12.06
CA ASP A 616 -0.83 -22.05 12.02
C ASP A 616 -0.49 -21.19 10.78
N THR A 617 -1.28 -21.28 9.72
CA THR A 617 -1.02 -20.62 8.43
C THR A 617 -2.20 -19.76 8.01
N ASN A 618 -1.94 -18.47 7.78
CA ASN A 618 -2.92 -17.46 7.34
C ASN A 618 -4.24 -17.55 8.13
N PRO A 619 -4.20 -17.49 9.47
CA PRO A 619 -5.37 -17.64 10.33
C PRO A 619 -6.45 -16.59 10.06
N VAL A 620 -6.06 -15.44 9.53
CA VAL A 620 -6.92 -14.27 9.34
C VAL A 620 -6.60 -13.64 7.99
N SER A 621 -7.64 -13.32 7.23
CA SER A 621 -7.56 -12.56 5.98
C SER A 621 -8.83 -11.72 5.80
N PHE A 622 -8.77 -10.76 4.88
CA PHE A 622 -9.89 -9.87 4.59
C PHE A 622 -10.24 -9.93 3.11
N ARG A 623 -11.54 -9.77 2.83
CA ARG A 623 -12.07 -9.54 1.49
C ARG A 623 -13.03 -8.36 1.51
N ILE A 624 -12.97 -7.50 0.51
CA ILE A 624 -13.81 -6.31 0.38
C ILE A 624 -14.60 -6.41 -0.90
N GLN A 625 -15.89 -6.71 -0.77
CA GLN A 625 -16.79 -6.90 -1.90
C GLN A 625 -18.24 -6.65 -1.50
N ASN A 626 -19.07 -6.32 -2.50
CA ASN A 626 -20.52 -6.23 -2.36
C ASN A 626 -21.00 -5.34 -1.20
N GLY A 627 -20.30 -4.24 -0.94
CA GLY A 627 -20.62 -3.30 0.14
C GLY A 627 -20.21 -3.76 1.54
N SER A 628 -19.44 -4.86 1.66
CA SER A 628 -19.02 -5.43 2.94
C SER A 628 -17.51 -5.65 3.02
N VAL A 629 -16.99 -5.57 4.24
CA VAL A 629 -15.67 -6.06 4.63
C VAL A 629 -15.85 -7.43 5.26
N GLU A 630 -15.50 -8.48 4.55
CA GLU A 630 -15.55 -9.86 5.02
C GLU A 630 -14.28 -10.19 5.80
N LEU A 631 -14.43 -10.47 7.09
CA LEU A 631 -13.39 -11.06 7.93
C LEU A 631 -13.40 -12.58 7.73
N ILE A 632 -12.30 -13.13 7.25
CA ILE A 632 -12.17 -14.56 6.96
C ILE A 632 -11.20 -15.18 7.98
N LEU A 633 -11.72 -16.09 8.80
CA LEU A 633 -11.00 -16.76 9.88
C LEU A 633 -10.80 -18.24 9.57
N ARG A 634 -9.61 -18.78 9.82
CA ARG A 634 -9.33 -20.21 9.82
C ARG A 634 -9.18 -20.69 11.26
N VAL A 635 -10.29 -21.19 11.83
CA VAL A 635 -10.37 -21.41 13.27
C VAL A 635 -11.18 -22.68 13.60
N GLY A 636 -10.73 -23.41 14.61
CA GLY A 636 -11.43 -24.53 15.25
C GLY A 636 -11.92 -24.13 16.64
N ILE A 637 -12.68 -25.01 17.30
CA ILE A 637 -13.12 -24.79 18.70
C ILE A 637 -12.88 -26.05 19.50
N VAL A 638 -12.17 -25.93 20.61
CA VAL A 638 -12.05 -26.97 21.64
C VAL A 638 -13.07 -26.68 22.73
N GLN A 639 -13.89 -27.67 23.11
CA GLN A 639 -14.93 -27.52 24.13
C GLN A 639 -15.27 -28.88 24.76
N GLU A 640 -15.88 -28.89 25.95
CA GLU A 640 -16.18 -30.12 26.69
C GLU A 640 -17.07 -31.11 25.90
N ASP A 641 -18.01 -30.60 25.10
CA ASP A 641 -18.93 -31.39 24.27
C ASP A 641 -18.37 -31.74 22.87
N GLY A 642 -17.04 -31.84 22.78
CA GLY A 642 -16.33 -32.38 21.63
C GLY A 642 -15.84 -31.32 20.64
N ASP A 643 -14.61 -31.55 20.17
CA ASP A 643 -13.86 -30.59 19.38
C ASP A 643 -14.42 -30.40 17.96
N ILE A 644 -14.38 -29.15 17.52
CA ILE A 644 -14.67 -28.71 16.16
C ILE A 644 -13.33 -28.47 15.47
N PRO A 645 -12.98 -29.26 14.42
CA PRO A 645 -11.74 -29.05 13.69
C PRO A 645 -11.75 -27.68 12.99
N PRO A 646 -10.58 -27.14 12.59
CA PRO A 646 -10.50 -25.86 11.91
C PRO A 646 -11.36 -25.76 10.66
N GLN A 647 -12.16 -24.70 10.59
CA GLN A 647 -13.07 -24.36 9.50
C GLN A 647 -12.75 -22.97 8.96
N LEU A 648 -13.18 -22.69 7.73
CA LEU A 648 -13.16 -21.36 7.14
C LEU A 648 -14.45 -20.65 7.53
N VAL A 649 -14.34 -19.62 8.37
CA VAL A 649 -15.45 -18.81 8.85
C VAL A 649 -15.39 -17.46 8.14
N THR A 650 -16.46 -17.04 7.48
CA THR A 650 -16.57 -15.74 6.84
C THR A 650 -17.60 -14.90 7.59
N VAL A 651 -17.18 -13.72 8.04
CA VAL A 651 -18.01 -12.75 8.79
C VAL A 651 -18.13 -11.47 7.96
N PRO A 652 -19.25 -11.25 7.25
CA PRO A 652 -19.47 -10.02 6.49
C PRO A 652 -19.77 -8.86 7.44
N LEU A 653 -19.03 -7.75 7.34
CA LEU A 653 -19.26 -6.52 8.09
C LEU A 653 -19.62 -5.39 7.12
N THR A 654 -20.86 -4.90 7.20
CA THR A 654 -21.40 -3.88 6.29
C THR A 654 -21.43 -2.52 7.01
N PRO A 655 -20.55 -1.58 6.64
CA PRO A 655 -20.59 -0.23 7.19
C PRO A 655 -21.75 0.57 6.59
N LYS A 656 -22.52 1.26 7.43
CA LYS A 656 -23.59 2.19 7.01
C LYS A 656 -23.48 3.52 7.74
N VAL A 657 -23.68 4.61 7.00
CA VAL A 657 -23.67 5.97 7.56
C VAL A 657 -25.07 6.54 7.51
N GLU A 658 -25.67 6.78 8.67
CA GLU A 658 -26.98 7.42 8.82
C GLU A 658 -26.86 8.70 9.66
N GLY A 659 -26.79 9.85 8.99
CA GLY A 659 -26.68 11.15 9.66
C GLY A 659 -25.34 11.30 10.41
N GLU A 660 -25.37 11.31 11.74
CA GLU A 660 -24.18 11.38 12.60
C GLU A 660 -23.79 10.02 13.20
N THR A 661 -24.44 8.94 12.77
CA THR A 661 -24.21 7.57 13.25
C THR A 661 -23.53 6.74 12.16
N LEU A 662 -22.46 6.05 12.53
CA LEU A 662 -21.83 4.98 11.78
C LEU A 662 -22.27 3.66 12.40
N MET A 663 -22.95 2.82 11.62
CA MET A 663 -23.37 1.49 12.00
C MET A 663 -22.48 0.47 11.30
N ILE A 664 -22.09 -0.59 12.00
CA ILE A 664 -21.46 -1.76 11.39
C ILE A 664 -22.44 -2.92 11.61
N GLU A 665 -23.11 -3.31 10.54
CA GLU A 665 -24.01 -4.46 10.55
C GLU A 665 -23.21 -5.73 10.25
N ARG A 666 -23.36 -6.75 11.09
CA ARG A 666 -22.85 -8.09 10.77
C ARG A 666 -23.87 -8.83 9.90
N GLY A 667 -23.42 -9.35 8.76
CA GLY A 667 -24.22 -10.26 7.92
C GLY A 667 -24.29 -11.68 8.48
N ASP A 668 -24.86 -12.59 7.68
CA ASP A 668 -24.93 -14.00 8.04
C ASP A 668 -23.52 -14.63 8.03
N VAL A 669 -23.11 -15.19 9.17
CA VAL A 669 -21.82 -15.87 9.27
C VAL A 669 -21.87 -17.19 8.50
N SER A 670 -20.95 -17.35 7.55
CA SER A 670 -20.79 -18.57 6.76
C SER A 670 -19.65 -19.41 7.32
N VAL A 671 -19.85 -20.74 7.34
CA VAL A 671 -18.84 -21.68 7.82
C VAL A 671 -18.70 -22.84 6.85
N VAL A 672 -17.50 -22.98 6.29
CA VAL A 672 -17.16 -23.98 5.28
C VAL A 672 -16.00 -24.84 5.81
N PRO A 673 -16.05 -26.18 5.67
CA PRO A 673 -14.90 -27.02 6.01
C PRO A 673 -13.69 -26.64 5.16
N LEU A 674 -12.49 -26.70 5.76
CA LEU A 674 -11.25 -26.55 5.00
C LEU A 674 -11.13 -27.65 3.92
N PRO A 675 -10.42 -27.39 2.81
CA PRO A 675 -10.24 -28.37 1.74
C PRO A 675 -9.78 -29.75 2.26
N GLY A 676 -10.45 -30.81 1.80
CA GLY A 676 -10.17 -32.19 2.23
C GLY A 676 -10.90 -32.64 3.50
N GLN A 677 -11.67 -31.77 4.17
CA GLN A 677 -12.50 -32.16 5.32
C GLN A 677 -13.98 -32.39 4.91
N GLN A 678 -14.65 -33.33 5.59
CA GLN A 678 -16.09 -33.56 5.40
C GLN A 678 -16.93 -32.48 6.09
N ALA A 679 -18.03 -32.08 5.45
CA ALA A 679 -18.98 -31.11 6.00
C ALA A 679 -19.65 -31.61 7.29
N GLN A 680 -19.55 -30.83 8.37
CA GLN A 680 -20.11 -31.15 9.69
C GLN A 680 -21.17 -30.13 10.09
N ILE A 681 -22.35 -30.22 9.47
CA ILE A 681 -23.44 -29.22 9.55
C ILE A 681 -23.84 -28.87 11.01
N ALA A 682 -23.90 -29.86 11.91
CA ALA A 682 -24.29 -29.64 13.30
C ALA A 682 -23.24 -28.83 14.08
N ARG A 683 -21.94 -29.02 13.78
CA ARG A 683 -20.84 -28.30 14.44
C ARG A 683 -20.64 -26.91 13.85
N ALA A 684 -20.91 -26.73 12.56
CA ALA A 684 -20.91 -25.41 11.91
C ALA A 684 -21.88 -24.43 12.60
N ARG A 685 -23.05 -24.88 13.07
CA ARG A 685 -24.01 -24.03 13.81
C ARG A 685 -23.48 -23.52 15.15
N VAL A 686 -22.67 -24.33 15.85
CA VAL A 686 -22.05 -23.93 17.12
C VAL A 686 -20.99 -22.87 16.85
N MET A 687 -20.15 -23.08 15.83
CA MET A 687 -19.16 -22.11 15.38
C MET A 687 -19.80 -20.77 14.98
N ILE A 688 -20.86 -20.79 14.17
CA ILE A 688 -21.63 -19.60 13.77
C ILE A 688 -22.05 -18.84 15.01
N LYS A 689 -22.81 -19.47 15.93
CA LYS A 689 -23.34 -18.79 17.10
C LYS A 689 -22.24 -18.15 17.97
N LYS A 690 -21.12 -18.85 18.18
CA LYS A 690 -20.01 -18.33 18.99
C LYS A 690 -19.35 -17.11 18.37
N ILE A 691 -19.12 -17.14 17.06
CA ILE A 691 -18.57 -16.00 16.33
C ILE A 691 -19.56 -14.83 16.32
N GLU A 692 -20.86 -15.12 16.20
CA GLU A 692 -21.91 -14.13 16.31
C GLU A 692 -21.98 -13.47 17.69
N ASP A 693 -21.79 -14.23 18.76
CA ASP A 693 -21.74 -13.70 20.12
C ASP A 693 -20.43 -12.93 20.39
N THR A 694 -19.36 -13.19 19.63
CA THR A 694 -18.06 -12.52 19.78
C THR A 694 -17.95 -11.21 18.98
N ILE A 695 -18.57 -11.16 17.80
CA ILE A 695 -18.55 -10.00 16.90
C ILE A 695 -19.98 -9.46 16.77
N GLU A 696 -20.35 -8.54 17.66
CA GLU A 696 -21.67 -7.93 17.68
C GLU A 696 -21.78 -6.77 16.69
N PRO A 697 -22.98 -6.51 16.12
CA PRO A 697 -23.26 -5.25 15.43
C PRO A 697 -23.02 -4.06 16.36
N SER A 698 -22.46 -2.98 15.83
CA SER A 698 -22.13 -1.80 16.65
C SER A 698 -22.60 -0.49 16.02
N GLU A 699 -22.97 0.46 16.88
CA GLU A 699 -23.30 1.83 16.49
C GLU A 699 -22.31 2.80 17.13
N ARG A 700 -21.78 3.73 16.34
CA ARG A 700 -20.75 4.69 16.76
C ARG A 700 -21.06 6.07 16.18
N SER A 701 -20.43 7.10 16.71
CA SER A 701 -20.51 8.41 16.07
C SER A 701 -19.71 8.40 14.76
N ALA A 702 -20.33 8.87 13.68
CA ALA A 702 -19.65 9.20 12.43
C ALA A 702 -18.79 10.48 12.56
N ALA A 703 -18.86 11.19 13.69
CA ALA A 703 -18.11 12.39 13.96
C ALA A 703 -16.74 12.08 14.61
N LEU A 704 -15.68 12.47 13.92
CA LEU A 704 -14.31 12.44 14.39
C LEU A 704 -13.94 13.82 14.95
N THR A 705 -13.50 13.86 16.19
CA THR A 705 -13.03 15.10 16.83
C THR A 705 -11.53 15.23 16.60
N VAL A 706 -11.12 16.28 15.89
CA VAL A 706 -9.72 16.65 15.72
C VAL A 706 -9.38 17.72 16.74
N ASP A 707 -8.63 17.31 17.76
CA ASP A 707 -8.12 18.21 18.78
C ASP A 707 -7.15 19.22 18.16
N ARG A 708 -7.25 20.47 18.60
CA ARG A 708 -6.39 21.54 18.08
C ARG A 708 -5.77 22.34 19.19
N ASP A 709 -4.44 22.42 19.17
CA ASP A 709 -3.70 23.25 20.10
C ASP A 709 -4.15 24.70 20.05
N ASN A 710 -4.61 25.21 21.20
CA ASN A 710 -5.04 26.59 21.39
C ASN A 710 -6.20 27.04 20.48
N ALA A 711 -7.04 26.12 20.01
CA ALA A 711 -8.26 26.40 19.27
C ALA A 711 -9.40 25.47 19.69
N SER A 712 -10.63 25.74 19.23
CA SER A 712 -11.73 24.79 19.42
C SER A 712 -11.53 23.57 18.54
N ASP A 713 -11.94 22.40 19.02
CA ASP A 713 -11.84 21.16 18.24
C ASP A 713 -12.66 21.26 16.95
N VAL A 714 -12.23 20.51 15.94
CA VAL A 714 -12.95 20.42 14.66
C VAL A 714 -13.61 19.07 14.57
N LYS A 715 -14.92 19.07 14.36
CA LYS A 715 -15.65 17.86 13.99
C LYS A 715 -15.53 17.62 12.49
N VAL A 716 -15.08 16.43 12.14
CA VAL A 716 -15.03 15.86 10.79
C VAL A 716 -16.06 14.75 10.74
N TYR A 717 -16.98 14.79 9.79
CA TYR A 717 -18.03 13.79 9.70
C TYR A 717 -17.75 12.86 8.54
N VAL A 718 -17.73 11.55 8.81
CA VAL A 718 -17.78 10.54 7.75
C VAL A 718 -19.14 10.66 7.08
N THR A 719 -19.14 10.83 5.75
CA THR A 719 -20.36 11.04 4.96
C THR A 719 -20.71 9.83 4.11
N GLU A 720 -19.71 9.04 3.73
CA GLU A 720 -19.87 7.91 2.84
C GLU A 720 -18.80 6.87 3.13
N ILE A 721 -19.20 5.61 3.10
CA ILE A 721 -18.30 4.45 3.12
C ILE A 721 -18.75 3.53 1.99
N ASP A 722 -17.82 3.14 1.13
CA ASP A 722 -18.03 2.23 0.02
C ASP A 722 -17.01 1.08 0.10
N ALA A 723 -17.45 -0.14 -0.16
CA ALA A 723 -16.66 -1.37 -0.01
C ALA A 723 -16.83 -2.23 -1.26
N THR A 724 -16.00 -1.99 -2.26
CA THR A 724 -16.21 -2.49 -3.63
C THR A 724 -14.88 -2.81 -4.31
N ASP A 725 -14.81 -3.94 -5.05
CA ASP A 725 -13.64 -4.41 -5.83
C ASP A 725 -12.31 -4.39 -5.05
N GLY A 726 -12.33 -4.92 -3.81
CA GLY A 726 -11.16 -4.97 -2.94
C GLY A 726 -10.84 -3.66 -2.22
N TRP A 727 -11.61 -2.58 -2.44
CA TRP A 727 -11.35 -1.25 -1.86
C TRP A 727 -12.39 -0.82 -0.83
N LEU A 728 -11.92 -0.46 0.36
CA LEU A 728 -12.69 0.31 1.34
C LEU A 728 -12.40 1.79 1.12
N THR A 729 -13.40 2.55 0.68
CA THR A 729 -13.35 4.00 0.46
C THR A 729 -14.15 4.71 1.54
N VAL A 730 -13.53 5.68 2.22
CA VAL A 730 -14.15 6.49 3.26
C VAL A 730 -14.03 7.96 2.87
N THR A 731 -15.16 8.67 2.79
CA THR A 731 -15.22 10.10 2.51
C THR A 731 -15.72 10.87 3.72
N ALA A 732 -15.09 12.00 4.04
CA ALA A 732 -15.46 12.83 5.19
C ALA A 732 -15.32 14.35 4.92
N ARG A 733 -16.03 15.19 5.69
CA ARG A 733 -16.06 16.66 5.52
C ARG A 733 -16.17 17.49 6.80
#